data_AF-A0A7V8AF51-F1
#
_entry.id   AF-A0A7V8AF51-F1
#
_cell.length_a   1.000
_cell.length_b   1.000
_cell.length_c   1.000
_cell.angle_alpha   90.00
_cell.angle_beta   90.00
_cell.angle_gamma   90.00
#
_symmetry.space_group_name_H-M   'P 1'
#
loop_
_entity.id
_entity.type
_entity.pdbx_description
1 polymer ?
#
loop_
_entity_poly.entity_id
_entity_poly.type
_entity_poly.pdbx_seq_one_letter_code
_entity_poly.pdbx_strand_id
1 'polypeptide(L)'
;MTAAIKQIPLFFFLLLWSPAAATEEKDGFDRTFKVYFETGSSDPEAFKEMQRLASTGDPFAQFWYGHLLVRASEYPDEQETAHRLFAASYPKLAKLARQGDLKAAYLISYSYKYGYGGRTIDKKRSFAMRLSLAERNYGPAMYAVGVDYYNGEGVKSDRDKAEYWLAKAVQQGVGAAAEALGDIYLAGQYGYHMAYYWYTVSAVRGSAYAARMREEVKPRLSRRDLMDAWRQLKGDGSYPMLPQKPGPAMRAMFALGVIFPWVKFILLDQYIAVDAAAFGLAALLLSGAMFSWRRRRFITDVPKVPIGDIFIGWVHVRGAIGALRPLTSPLGRERCVLYSWSVREDWERTIIEEFIDTDGKKKTREKKESGSTVIASGGDRVPFWLEDDTGRVNMEIDGAEYDTASSFHHSCGPDDPLYSGFTDAPEVSNTLHRRTFSESVIPLNAPATVFGQAYPEQDDFLLVLGRRLRGLGESAAALFKIASHPDVPFYMLSLSDAEAQKASHSSSIKWLSAISLLAVLAAPVARLFFLEELPGLAGFTLVCALAYALLFFLFWFWMAFNGLIYLRNRVRQVWKLIDMQLKRRHDLVDALADAARGALAYEKQVQELVGSLRGYKALGATGGKTAAVLRENYPDLGGQAVVADLMDKITETEDRVAGARKIWLDAATAYNTRLERLPDRLLMRLGLFKVENIADATLSGGRSTI
;
A
#
# COMPACT_ATOMS: atom_id res chain seq x y z
N MET A 1 54.40 26.21 -17.31
CA MET A 1 53.86 26.04 -15.94
C MET A 1 53.10 24.73 -15.89
N THR A 2 53.88 23.67 -15.70
CA THR A 2 53.53 22.26 -15.68
C THR A 2 53.90 21.76 -14.30
N ALA A 3 52.92 21.62 -13.41
CA ALA A 3 52.94 20.76 -12.22
C ALA A 3 51.72 21.10 -11.35
N ALA A 4 50.78 20.16 -11.24
CA ALA A 4 49.79 19.96 -10.15
C ALA A 4 48.46 19.35 -10.64
N ILE A 5 48.46 18.67 -11.79
CA ILE A 5 47.43 17.67 -12.16
C ILE A 5 48.15 16.33 -12.24
N LYS A 6 48.23 15.61 -11.12
CA LYS A 6 48.50 14.16 -10.97
C LYS A 6 48.89 13.88 -9.51
N GLN A 7 47.89 13.64 -8.66
CA GLN A 7 47.91 12.72 -7.51
C GLN A 7 46.55 12.79 -6.82
N ILE A 8 45.60 12.00 -7.31
CA ILE A 8 44.52 11.45 -6.48
C ILE A 8 45.04 10.06 -6.09
N PRO A 9 44.75 9.55 -4.88
CA PRO A 9 43.69 8.55 -4.88
C PRO A 9 42.80 8.60 -3.62
N LEU A 10 41.49 8.49 -3.84
CA LEU A 10 40.73 7.35 -3.28
C LEU A 10 40.65 7.18 -1.74
N PHE A 11 41.05 8.14 -0.92
CA PHE A 11 41.05 7.98 0.55
C PHE A 11 39.76 8.47 1.23
N PHE A 12 38.99 9.35 0.60
CA PHE A 12 37.77 9.90 1.20
C PHE A 12 36.47 9.16 0.80
N PHE A 13 36.51 8.32 -0.23
CA PHE A 13 35.34 7.57 -0.72
C PHE A 13 35.33 6.08 -0.31
N LEU A 14 36.44 5.57 0.25
CA LEU A 14 36.55 4.19 0.77
C LEU A 14 36.40 4.09 2.31
N LEU A 15 36.33 5.21 3.03
CA LEU A 15 36.05 5.23 4.48
C LEU A 15 34.55 5.20 4.82
N LEU A 16 33.67 5.32 3.82
CA LEU A 16 32.22 5.15 3.97
C LEU A 16 31.70 3.81 3.44
N TRP A 17 32.60 2.94 2.95
CA TRP A 17 32.22 1.62 2.45
C TRP A 17 33.38 0.61 2.58
N SER A 18 33.68 0.23 3.83
CA SER A 18 34.30 -1.07 4.12
C SER A 18 33.24 -1.98 4.73
N PRO A 19 32.75 -3.02 4.01
CA PRO A 19 31.81 -3.99 4.55
C PRO A 19 32.51 -5.13 5.31
N ALA A 20 33.66 -4.90 5.96
CA ALA A 20 34.49 -6.00 6.46
C ALA A 20 34.95 -5.93 7.93
N ALA A 21 34.44 -5.02 8.77
CA ALA A 21 34.79 -5.00 10.21
C ALA A 21 33.63 -4.69 11.18
N ALA A 22 32.41 -4.46 10.69
CA ALA A 22 31.24 -4.16 11.53
C ALA A 22 30.23 -5.31 11.63
N THR A 23 30.61 -6.51 11.19
CA THR A 23 29.73 -7.69 11.13
C THR A 23 29.83 -8.59 12.35
N GLU A 24 30.86 -8.50 13.19
CA GLU A 24 30.91 -9.28 14.45
C GLU A 24 30.21 -8.57 15.62
N GLU A 25 30.29 -7.24 15.72
CA GLU A 25 29.75 -6.49 16.87
C GLU A 25 28.24 -6.20 16.76
N LYS A 26 27.68 -6.30 15.55
CA LYS A 26 26.22 -6.20 15.30
C LYS A 26 25.44 -7.36 15.95
N ASP A 27 26.09 -8.49 16.21
CA ASP A 27 25.42 -9.69 16.71
C ASP A 27 25.26 -9.71 18.24
N GLY A 28 26.20 -9.19 19.03
CA GLY A 28 26.20 -9.38 20.49
C GLY A 28 25.05 -8.67 21.24
N PHE A 29 24.85 -7.38 20.98
CA PHE A 29 23.76 -6.63 21.64
C PHE A 29 22.39 -7.03 21.10
N ASP A 30 22.23 -7.17 19.79
CA ASP A 30 20.93 -7.54 19.23
C ASP A 30 20.57 -8.96 19.68
N ARG A 31 21.54 -9.89 19.80
CA ARG A 31 21.32 -11.23 20.37
C ARG A 31 20.98 -11.18 21.87
N THR A 32 21.69 -10.41 22.70
CA THR A 32 21.37 -10.29 24.14
C THR A 32 20.05 -9.56 24.41
N PHE A 33 19.77 -8.48 23.67
CA PHE A 33 18.53 -7.72 23.73
C PHE A 33 17.34 -8.58 23.27
N LYS A 34 17.49 -9.32 22.17
CA LYS A 34 16.49 -10.26 21.66
C LYS A 34 16.20 -11.37 22.67
N VAL A 35 17.24 -11.98 23.23
CA VAL A 35 17.11 -13.00 24.27
C VAL A 35 16.35 -12.46 25.50
N TYR A 36 16.60 -11.21 25.90
CA TYR A 36 15.94 -10.62 27.06
C TYR A 36 14.47 -10.20 26.80
N PHE A 37 14.17 -9.58 25.64
CA PHE A 37 12.84 -9.03 25.35
C PHE A 37 11.90 -9.97 24.58
N GLU A 38 12.39 -10.92 23.78
CA GLU A 38 11.55 -11.80 22.95
C GLU A 38 11.29 -13.18 23.57
N THR A 39 12.29 -13.79 24.21
CA THR A 39 12.14 -15.13 24.82
C THR A 39 11.50 -15.13 26.21
N GLY A 40 11.35 -13.94 26.82
CA GLY A 40 10.81 -13.80 28.17
C GLY A 40 11.78 -14.26 29.26
N SER A 41 11.63 -13.72 30.47
CA SER A 41 12.50 -14.00 31.63
C SER A 41 12.36 -15.42 32.21
N SER A 42 11.64 -16.32 31.54
CA SER A 42 11.24 -17.63 32.05
C SER A 42 11.82 -18.81 31.26
N ASP A 43 12.61 -18.58 30.19
CA ASP A 43 13.29 -19.64 29.45
C ASP A 43 14.66 -19.99 30.09
N PRO A 44 14.85 -21.22 30.60
CA PRO A 44 16.12 -21.65 31.21
C PRO A 44 17.30 -21.64 30.24
N GLU A 45 17.08 -21.80 28.94
CA GLU A 45 18.15 -21.80 27.94
C GLU A 45 18.64 -20.38 27.62
N ALA A 46 17.72 -19.42 27.56
CA ALA A 46 18.04 -17.99 27.47
C ALA A 46 18.92 -17.52 28.64
N PHE A 47 18.63 -18.02 29.85
CA PHE A 47 19.42 -17.72 31.05
C PHE A 47 20.86 -18.25 30.94
N LYS A 48 21.04 -19.50 30.51
CA LYS A 48 22.37 -20.11 30.32
C LYS A 48 23.18 -19.40 29.24
N GLU A 49 22.56 -19.04 28.13
CA GLU A 49 23.24 -18.32 27.05
C GLU A 49 23.64 -16.91 27.49
N MET A 50 22.79 -16.22 28.24
CA MET A 50 23.12 -14.91 28.82
C MET A 50 24.28 -14.98 29.82
N GLN A 51 24.33 -16.03 30.64
CA GLN A 51 25.44 -16.30 31.56
C GLN A 51 26.75 -16.55 30.78
N ARG A 52 26.70 -17.31 29.69
CA ARG A 52 27.85 -17.56 28.81
C ARG A 52 28.33 -16.28 28.13
N LEU A 53 27.43 -15.41 27.70
CA LEU A 53 27.80 -14.13 27.09
C LEU A 53 28.40 -13.16 28.11
N ALA A 54 27.87 -13.12 29.34
CA ALA A 54 28.42 -12.29 30.41
C ALA A 54 29.84 -12.72 30.82
N SER A 55 30.17 -14.02 30.73
CA SER A 55 31.51 -14.53 31.03
C SER A 55 32.56 -14.16 29.99
N THR A 56 32.15 -13.76 28.77
CA THR A 56 33.08 -13.23 27.75
C THR A 56 33.62 -11.84 28.07
N GLY A 57 33.06 -11.15 29.08
CA GLY A 57 33.49 -9.82 29.49
C GLY A 57 32.82 -8.66 28.74
N ASP A 58 31.82 -8.95 27.90
CA ASP A 58 30.98 -7.96 27.22
C ASP A 58 30.19 -7.13 28.26
N PRO A 59 30.40 -5.80 28.33
CA PRO A 59 29.69 -4.95 29.28
C PRO A 59 28.17 -4.94 29.09
N PHE A 60 27.64 -5.19 27.89
CA PHE A 60 26.20 -5.23 27.64
C PHE A 60 25.58 -6.52 28.19
N ALA A 61 26.19 -7.68 27.90
CA ALA A 61 25.77 -8.97 28.43
C ALA A 61 25.86 -9.01 29.96
N GLN A 62 26.94 -8.48 30.55
CA GLN A 62 27.09 -8.37 32.01
C GLN A 62 25.96 -7.56 32.65
N PHE A 63 25.55 -6.46 32.01
CA PHE A 63 24.45 -5.63 32.50
C PHE A 63 23.11 -6.37 32.45
N TRP A 64 22.76 -6.98 31.31
CA TRP A 64 21.49 -7.68 31.16
C TRP A 64 21.41 -8.94 32.01
N TYR A 65 22.51 -9.67 32.18
CA TYR A 65 22.60 -10.80 33.08
C TYR A 65 22.40 -10.37 34.54
N GLY A 66 23.07 -9.29 34.97
CA GLY A 66 22.86 -8.72 36.31
C GLY A 66 21.39 -8.30 36.53
N HIS A 67 20.75 -7.71 35.52
CA HIS A 67 19.34 -7.34 35.58
C HIS A 67 18.41 -8.55 35.69
N LEU A 68 18.74 -9.64 34.98
CA LEU A 68 17.98 -10.89 35.04
C LEU A 68 18.09 -11.55 36.42
N LEU A 69 19.30 -11.59 37.00
CA LEU A 69 19.52 -12.10 38.36
C LEU A 69 18.67 -11.35 39.39
N VAL A 70 18.64 -10.01 39.34
CA VAL A 70 17.80 -9.20 40.24
C VAL A 70 16.30 -9.50 40.09
N ARG A 71 15.84 -9.88 38.89
CA ARG A 71 14.42 -10.24 38.67
C ARG A 71 14.10 -11.70 39.01
N ALA A 72 15.08 -12.60 38.89
CA ALA A 72 14.90 -14.04 39.09
C ALA A 72 15.08 -14.45 40.56
N SER A 73 15.85 -13.69 41.34
CA SER A 73 16.28 -14.14 42.67
C SER A 73 15.32 -13.71 43.78
N GLU A 74 14.62 -14.67 44.37
CA GLU A 74 14.11 -14.58 45.76
C GLU A 74 15.25 -14.76 46.80
N TYR A 75 16.51 -14.97 46.35
CA TYR A 75 17.65 -15.33 47.19
C TYR A 75 18.76 -14.24 47.26
N PRO A 76 19.32 -13.94 48.45
CA PRO A 76 20.30 -12.85 48.65
C PRO A 76 21.65 -13.00 47.92
N ASP A 77 22.16 -14.22 47.74
CA ASP A 77 23.51 -14.47 47.22
C ASP A 77 23.64 -14.10 45.72
N GLU A 78 22.54 -14.18 44.97
CA GLU A 78 22.48 -13.81 43.56
C GLU A 78 22.44 -12.29 43.35
N GLN A 79 21.96 -11.53 44.34
CA GLN A 79 21.95 -10.06 44.31
C GLN A 79 23.36 -9.47 44.43
N GLU A 80 24.23 -10.08 45.25
CA GLU A 80 25.63 -9.64 45.34
C GLU A 80 26.36 -9.84 44.01
N THR A 81 26.11 -10.97 43.35
CA THR A 81 26.65 -11.27 42.02
C THR A 81 26.17 -10.25 40.99
N ALA A 82 24.88 -9.90 41.01
CA ALA A 82 24.34 -8.84 40.15
C ALA A 82 24.99 -7.48 40.41
N HIS A 83 25.17 -7.08 41.67
CA HIS A 83 25.84 -5.84 42.03
C HIS A 83 27.29 -5.78 41.52
N ARG A 84 28.04 -6.89 41.62
CA ARG A 84 29.40 -6.99 41.07
C ARG A 84 29.41 -6.83 39.54
N LEU A 85 28.47 -7.46 38.85
CA LEU A 85 28.32 -7.32 37.39
C LEU A 85 27.96 -5.89 36.96
N PHE A 86 27.08 -5.22 37.69
CA PHE A 86 26.76 -3.81 37.43
C PHE A 86 27.96 -2.88 37.69
N ALA A 87 28.70 -3.10 38.79
CA ALA A 87 29.89 -2.33 39.09
C ALA A 87 30.99 -2.50 38.02
N ALA A 88 31.15 -3.70 37.46
CA ALA A 88 32.12 -4.00 36.42
C ALA A 88 31.73 -3.43 35.03
N SER A 89 30.45 -3.51 34.66
CA SER A 89 29.94 -3.06 33.35
C SER A 89 29.79 -1.54 33.27
N TYR A 90 29.40 -0.89 34.37
CA TYR A 90 29.03 0.52 34.38
C TYR A 90 30.11 1.48 33.82
N PRO A 91 31.39 1.41 34.22
CA PRO A 91 32.42 2.34 33.71
C PRO A 91 32.63 2.24 32.20
N LYS A 92 32.58 1.01 31.65
CA LYS A 92 32.69 0.74 30.22
C LYS A 92 31.49 1.31 29.46
N LEU A 93 30.27 1.07 29.95
CA LEU A 93 29.04 1.62 29.37
C LEU A 93 29.01 3.15 29.45
N ALA A 94 29.48 3.75 30.55
CA ALA A 94 29.54 5.20 30.70
C ALA A 94 30.52 5.84 29.71
N LYS A 95 31.64 5.17 29.41
CA LYS A 95 32.59 5.60 28.38
C LYS A 95 31.96 5.57 26.99
N LEU A 96 31.29 4.47 26.63
CA LEU A 96 30.60 4.32 25.34
C LEU A 96 29.46 5.33 25.17
N ALA A 97 28.68 5.57 26.23
CA ALA A 97 27.61 6.57 26.22
C ALA A 97 28.14 8.00 25.95
N ARG A 98 29.31 8.36 26.50
CA ARG A 98 29.97 9.65 26.21
C ARG A 98 30.45 9.75 24.76
N GLN A 99 30.77 8.62 24.15
CA GLN A 99 31.15 8.54 22.73
C GLN A 99 29.94 8.57 21.78
N GLY A 100 28.71 8.65 22.32
CA GLY A 100 27.48 8.78 21.54
C GLY A 100 26.74 7.48 21.30
N ASP A 101 27.17 6.36 21.89
CA ASP A 101 26.46 5.08 21.79
C ASP A 101 25.10 5.16 22.49
N LEU A 102 24.02 5.05 21.70
CA LEU A 102 22.63 5.11 22.16
C LEU A 102 22.25 3.89 23.01
N LYS A 103 22.82 2.72 22.74
CA LYS A 103 22.59 1.48 23.48
C LYS A 103 23.18 1.60 24.88
N ALA A 104 24.42 2.07 24.97
CA ALA A 104 25.08 2.31 26.23
C ALA A 104 24.36 3.40 27.04
N ALA A 105 24.00 4.52 26.41
CA ALA A 105 23.22 5.58 27.05
C ALA A 105 21.87 5.09 27.59
N TYR A 106 21.22 4.15 26.90
CA TYR A 106 19.99 3.50 27.35
C TYR A 106 20.22 2.64 28.61
N LEU A 107 21.27 1.83 28.67
CA LEU A 107 21.59 1.05 29.88
C LEU A 107 21.96 1.95 31.07
N ILE A 108 22.64 3.07 30.82
CA ILE A 108 22.92 4.06 31.87
C ILE A 108 21.62 4.65 32.44
N SER A 109 20.58 4.82 31.62
CA SER A 109 19.27 5.24 32.14
C SER A 109 18.67 4.21 33.10
N TYR A 110 18.83 2.91 32.82
CA TYR A 110 18.40 1.83 33.72
C TYR A 110 19.16 1.89 35.06
N SER A 111 20.45 2.21 35.05
CA SER A 111 21.20 2.39 36.29
C SER A 111 20.64 3.51 37.17
N TYR A 112 20.16 4.61 36.57
CA TYR A 112 19.47 5.66 37.31
C TYR A 112 18.06 5.24 37.79
N LYS A 113 17.33 4.41 37.03
CA LYS A 113 16.00 3.93 37.43
C LYS A 113 16.05 3.00 38.64
N TYR A 114 17.01 2.08 38.68
CA TYR A 114 17.08 0.99 39.66
C TYR A 114 18.25 1.11 40.65
N GLY A 115 19.13 2.10 40.50
CA GLY A 115 20.28 2.30 41.40
C GLY A 115 21.49 1.41 41.11
N TYR A 116 21.54 0.75 39.95
CA TYR A 116 22.64 -0.15 39.60
C TYR A 116 24.00 0.56 39.50
N GLY A 117 25.07 -0.16 39.82
CA GLY A 117 26.44 0.37 39.80
C GLY A 117 26.74 1.35 40.94
N GLY A 118 26.07 1.20 42.09
CA GLY A 118 26.30 2.01 43.29
C GLY A 118 25.69 3.42 43.22
N ARG A 119 24.58 3.59 42.51
CA ARG A 119 23.95 4.90 42.30
C ARG A 119 22.67 5.08 43.10
N THR A 120 22.39 6.33 43.45
CA THR A 120 21.09 6.72 44.00
C THR A 120 20.02 6.63 42.91
N ILE A 121 18.86 6.07 43.26
CA ILE A 121 17.70 5.97 42.38
C ILE A 121 17.22 7.39 42.03
N ASP A 122 17.18 7.70 40.74
CA ASP A 122 16.71 8.95 40.18
C ASP A 122 15.85 8.68 38.93
N LYS A 123 14.57 8.41 39.18
CA LYS A 123 13.59 8.09 38.12
C LYS A 123 13.36 9.26 37.17
N LYS A 124 13.41 10.51 37.65
CA LYS A 124 13.22 11.72 36.81
C LYS A 124 14.35 11.87 35.81
N ARG A 125 15.60 11.71 36.27
CA ARG A 125 16.78 11.75 35.40
C ARG A 125 16.80 10.59 34.42
N SER A 126 16.45 9.38 34.86
CA SER A 126 16.27 8.23 33.98
C SER A 126 15.27 8.54 32.86
N PHE A 127 14.09 9.05 33.21
CA PHE A 127 13.05 9.40 32.25
C PHE A 127 13.53 10.45 31.24
N ALA A 128 14.16 11.53 31.70
CA ALA A 128 14.69 12.57 30.81
C ALA A 128 15.73 12.03 29.81
N MET A 129 16.61 11.13 30.26
CA MET A 129 17.58 10.47 29.39
C MET A 129 16.90 9.59 28.34
N ARG A 130 15.91 8.77 28.74
CA ARG A 130 15.16 7.91 27.81
C ARG A 130 14.34 8.71 26.82
N LEU A 131 13.72 9.81 27.25
CA LEU A 131 13.00 10.72 26.36
C LEU A 131 13.92 11.30 25.29
N SER A 132 15.11 11.77 25.67
CA SER A 132 16.11 12.25 24.71
C SER A 132 16.54 11.17 23.70
N LEU A 133 16.67 9.91 24.14
CA LEU A 133 16.98 8.78 23.24
C LEU A 133 15.80 8.43 22.33
N ALA A 134 14.56 8.49 22.83
CA ALA A 134 13.35 8.25 22.04
C ALA A 134 13.15 9.33 20.96
N GLU A 135 13.49 10.59 21.25
CA GLU A 135 13.49 11.70 20.29
C GLU A 135 14.52 11.51 19.17
N ARG A 136 15.64 10.81 19.45
CA ARG A 136 16.65 10.38 18.47
C ARG A 136 16.25 9.10 17.71
N ASN A 137 14.99 8.72 17.80
CA ASN A 137 14.41 7.53 17.19
C ASN A 137 14.99 6.18 17.66
N TYR A 138 15.48 6.07 18.91
CA TYR A 138 15.91 4.78 19.46
C TYR A 138 14.72 3.95 19.97
N GLY A 139 14.38 2.86 19.27
CA GLY A 139 13.20 2.02 19.52
C GLY A 139 13.02 1.55 20.98
N PRO A 140 14.03 0.96 21.64
CA PRO A 140 13.91 0.52 23.04
C PRO A 140 13.65 1.66 24.03
N ALA A 141 14.14 2.88 23.72
CA ALA A 141 13.82 4.06 24.50
C ALA A 141 12.39 4.54 24.27
N MET A 142 11.86 4.48 23.05
CA MET A 142 10.43 4.77 22.81
C MET A 142 9.52 3.84 23.61
N TYR A 143 9.83 2.54 23.62
CA TYR A 143 9.11 1.56 24.45
C TYR A 143 9.18 1.93 25.93
N ALA A 144 10.38 2.16 26.47
CA ALA A 144 10.56 2.49 27.88
C ALA A 144 9.86 3.80 28.29
N VAL A 145 9.92 4.84 27.43
CA VAL A 145 9.21 6.11 27.67
C VAL A 145 7.71 5.91 27.66
N GLY A 146 7.18 5.08 26.75
CA GLY A 146 5.76 4.72 26.72
C GLY A 146 5.30 4.04 28.01
N VAL A 147 6.07 3.07 28.50
CA VAL A 147 5.82 2.41 29.78
C VAL A 147 5.96 3.37 30.97
N ASP A 148 6.98 4.22 30.97
CA ASP A 148 7.21 5.20 32.04
C ASP A 148 6.04 6.23 32.08
N TYR A 149 5.47 6.64 30.94
CA TYR A 149 4.25 7.45 30.87
C TYR A 149 3.00 6.71 31.34
N TYR A 150 2.86 5.41 31.05
CA TYR A 150 1.73 4.62 31.53
C TYR A 150 1.76 4.48 33.06
N ASN A 151 2.90 4.08 33.60
CA ASN A 151 3.08 3.82 35.04
C ASN A 151 3.32 5.08 35.87
N GLY A 152 3.60 6.23 35.25
CA GLY A 152 3.96 7.47 35.95
C GLY A 152 5.34 7.42 36.60
N GLU A 153 6.31 6.75 35.96
CA GLU A 153 7.66 6.59 36.51
C GLU A 153 8.58 7.74 36.12
N GLY A 154 8.86 8.64 37.06
CA GLY A 154 9.69 9.82 36.80
C GLY A 154 8.98 10.95 36.03
N VAL A 155 7.72 10.72 35.64
CA VAL A 155 6.83 11.66 34.97
C VAL A 155 5.39 11.44 35.47
N LYS A 156 4.49 12.42 35.31
CA LYS A 156 3.06 12.21 35.58
C LYS A 156 2.50 11.19 34.60
N SER A 157 1.70 10.24 35.09
CA SER A 157 1.03 9.25 34.22
C SER A 157 0.17 9.96 33.17
N ASP A 158 0.30 9.52 31.93
CA ASP A 158 -0.36 10.07 30.75
C ASP A 158 -0.55 8.97 29.70
N ARG A 159 -1.79 8.46 29.62
CA ARG A 159 -2.14 7.33 28.75
C ARG A 159 -1.97 7.66 27.28
N ASP A 160 -2.35 8.86 26.84
CA ASP A 160 -2.28 9.26 25.43
C ASP A 160 -0.83 9.33 24.96
N LYS A 161 0.07 9.86 25.80
CA LYS A 161 1.51 9.85 25.52
C LYS A 161 2.09 8.44 25.56
N ALA A 162 1.62 7.58 26.46
CA ALA A 162 2.04 6.18 26.50
C ALA A 162 1.69 5.47 25.18
N GLU A 163 0.44 5.59 24.73
CA GLU A 163 -0.03 5.01 23.47
C GLU A 163 0.75 5.56 22.27
N TYR A 164 1.00 6.87 22.22
CA TYR A 164 1.81 7.50 21.17
C TYR A 164 3.23 6.92 21.06
N TRP A 165 3.96 6.85 22.18
CA TRP A 165 5.35 6.38 22.18
C TRP A 165 5.45 4.87 21.93
N LEU A 166 4.51 4.08 22.45
CA LEU A 166 4.46 2.64 22.19
C LEU A 166 4.10 2.32 20.73
N ALA A 167 3.13 3.02 20.14
CA ALA A 167 2.78 2.82 18.73
C ALA A 167 3.97 3.17 17.81
N LYS A 168 4.71 4.24 18.13
CA LYS A 168 5.95 4.60 17.43
C LYS A 168 7.04 3.53 17.61
N ALA A 169 7.14 2.89 18.78
CA ALA A 169 8.06 1.79 19.00
C ALA A 169 7.70 0.55 18.15
N VAL A 170 6.40 0.25 17.97
CA VAL A 170 5.95 -0.85 17.09
C VAL A 170 6.35 -0.61 15.63
N GLN A 171 6.28 0.65 15.15
CA GLN A 171 6.76 1.06 13.82
C GLN A 171 8.27 0.85 13.64
N GLN A 172 9.05 1.03 14.71
CA GLN A 172 10.48 0.77 14.71
C GLN A 172 10.84 -0.72 14.89
N GLY A 173 9.84 -1.62 14.83
CA GLY A 173 10.05 -3.06 14.91
C GLY A 173 10.12 -3.63 16.32
N VAL A 174 9.85 -2.84 17.37
CA VAL A 174 9.87 -3.34 18.76
C VAL A 174 8.61 -4.17 19.04
N GLY A 175 8.73 -5.50 19.06
CA GLY A 175 7.61 -6.43 19.31
C GLY A 175 6.94 -6.25 20.67
N ALA A 176 7.74 -6.10 21.74
CA ALA A 176 7.25 -5.90 23.12
C ALA A 176 6.35 -4.66 23.28
N ALA A 177 6.46 -3.67 22.39
CA ALA A 177 5.59 -2.49 22.43
C ALA A 177 4.15 -2.80 22.01
N ALA A 178 3.94 -3.78 21.11
CA ALA A 178 2.61 -4.21 20.72
C ALA A 178 1.92 -4.97 21.86
N GLU A 179 2.67 -5.73 22.66
CA GLU A 179 2.14 -6.39 23.86
C GLU A 179 1.70 -5.37 24.91
N ALA A 180 2.57 -4.39 25.20
CA ALA A 180 2.25 -3.33 26.15
C ALA A 180 1.02 -2.53 25.72
N LEU A 181 0.83 -2.28 24.41
CA LEU A 181 -0.42 -1.69 23.91
C LEU A 181 -1.61 -2.61 24.14
N GLY A 182 -1.47 -3.91 23.86
CA GLY A 182 -2.49 -4.92 24.17
C GLY A 182 -2.93 -4.86 25.64
N ASP A 183 -1.98 -4.80 26.56
CA ASP A 183 -2.23 -4.73 28.00
C ASP A 183 -2.90 -3.41 28.42
N ILE A 184 -2.49 -2.28 27.84
CA ILE A 184 -3.10 -0.96 28.08
C ILE A 184 -4.56 -0.93 27.63
N TYR A 185 -4.86 -1.53 26.47
CA TYR A 185 -6.24 -1.61 25.97
C TYR A 185 -7.07 -2.65 26.72
N LEU A 186 -6.46 -3.75 27.18
CA LEU A 186 -7.12 -4.76 28.01
C LEU A 186 -7.50 -4.22 29.39
N ALA A 187 -6.64 -3.38 29.99
CA ALA A 187 -6.91 -2.73 31.27
C ALA A 187 -7.97 -1.61 31.18
N GLY A 188 -8.29 -1.12 29.98
CA GLY A 188 -9.32 -0.10 29.75
C GLY A 188 -10.73 -0.67 29.61
N GLN A 189 -11.75 0.05 30.11
CA GLN A 189 -13.16 -0.41 30.12
C GLN A 189 -13.84 -0.60 28.74
N TYR A 190 -13.25 -0.15 27.61
CA TYR A 190 -13.88 -0.22 26.27
C TYR A 190 -12.97 -0.77 25.15
N GLY A 191 -11.84 -1.40 25.48
CA GLY A 191 -10.71 -1.62 24.54
C GLY A 191 -10.48 -3.04 24.01
N TYR A 192 -11.35 -4.02 24.27
CA TYR A 192 -11.07 -5.43 23.92
C TYR A 192 -10.71 -5.67 22.45
N HIS A 193 -11.34 -4.97 21.50
CA HIS A 193 -11.03 -5.11 20.07
C HIS A 193 -9.63 -4.57 19.72
N MET A 194 -9.21 -3.47 20.35
CA MET A 194 -7.85 -2.94 20.22
C MET A 194 -6.83 -3.85 20.90
N ALA A 195 -7.17 -4.42 22.06
CA ALA A 195 -6.32 -5.41 22.72
C ALA A 195 -6.12 -6.63 21.80
N TYR A 196 -7.20 -7.14 21.21
CA TYR A 196 -7.15 -8.25 20.24
C TYR A 196 -6.30 -7.90 19.00
N TYR A 197 -6.44 -6.68 18.47
CA TYR A 197 -5.62 -6.18 17.37
C TYR A 197 -4.13 -6.20 17.73
N TRP A 198 -3.74 -5.57 18.84
CA TRP A 198 -2.33 -5.45 19.23
C TRP A 198 -1.71 -6.78 19.64
N TYR A 199 -2.47 -7.66 20.32
CA TYR A 199 -2.03 -9.03 20.57
C TYR A 199 -1.89 -9.83 19.28
N THR A 200 -2.74 -9.61 18.26
CA THR A 200 -2.58 -10.25 16.94
C THR A 200 -1.30 -9.78 16.25
N VAL A 201 -1.01 -8.47 16.27
CA VAL A 201 0.23 -7.91 15.72
C VAL A 201 1.47 -8.50 16.40
N SER A 202 1.46 -8.67 17.73
CA SER A 202 2.59 -9.29 18.44
C SER A 202 2.67 -10.80 18.22
N ALA A 203 1.53 -11.50 18.17
CA ALA A 203 1.49 -12.95 17.92
C ALA A 203 2.04 -13.33 16.54
N VAL A 204 1.76 -12.52 15.50
CA VAL A 204 2.33 -12.70 14.16
C VAL A 204 3.86 -12.54 14.17
N ARG A 205 4.39 -11.74 15.11
CA ARG A 205 5.84 -11.57 15.32
C ARG A 205 6.47 -12.65 16.21
N GLY A 206 5.71 -13.68 16.59
CA GLY A 206 6.21 -14.86 17.31
C GLY A 206 6.02 -14.85 18.83
N SER A 207 5.31 -13.87 19.40
CA SER A 207 5.07 -13.84 20.85
C SER A 207 4.05 -14.89 21.30
N ALA A 208 4.51 -15.84 22.14
CA ALA A 208 3.67 -16.85 22.76
C ALA A 208 2.70 -16.24 23.79
N TYR A 209 3.13 -15.22 24.53
CA TYR A 209 2.27 -14.49 25.47
C TYR A 209 1.12 -13.81 24.73
N ALA A 210 1.43 -13.06 23.66
CA ALA A 210 0.42 -12.39 22.87
C ALA A 210 -0.55 -13.36 22.19
N ALA A 211 -0.06 -14.52 21.70
CA ALA A 211 -0.92 -15.56 21.15
C ALA A 211 -1.92 -16.10 22.19
N ARG A 212 -1.47 -16.34 23.42
CA ARG A 212 -2.34 -16.76 24.53
C ARG A 212 -3.37 -15.69 24.89
N MET A 213 -2.92 -14.45 25.07
CA MET A 213 -3.80 -13.32 25.42
C MET A 213 -4.83 -13.03 24.31
N ARG A 214 -4.44 -13.18 23.04
CA ARG A 214 -5.35 -13.06 21.89
C ARG A 214 -6.51 -14.06 22.00
N GLU A 215 -6.23 -15.32 22.29
CA GLU A 215 -7.28 -16.33 22.44
C GLU A 215 -8.14 -16.11 23.70
N GLU A 216 -7.58 -15.57 24.78
CA GLU A 216 -8.33 -15.21 26.00
C GLU A 216 -9.30 -14.04 25.77
N VAL A 217 -8.89 -13.05 24.97
CA VAL A 217 -9.72 -11.86 24.66
C VAL A 217 -10.78 -12.17 23.61
N LYS A 218 -10.51 -13.10 22.68
CA LYS A 218 -11.40 -13.49 21.58
C LYS A 218 -12.86 -13.76 21.96
N PRO A 219 -13.19 -14.56 22.99
CA PRO A 219 -14.57 -14.83 23.37
C PRO A 219 -15.31 -13.64 23.99
N ARG A 220 -14.59 -12.58 24.41
CA ARG A 220 -15.19 -11.35 24.97
C ARG A 220 -15.61 -10.34 23.89
N LEU A 221 -15.34 -10.63 22.62
CA LEU A 221 -15.58 -9.75 21.48
C LEU A 221 -16.89 -10.07 20.78
N SER A 222 -17.66 -9.05 20.41
CA SER A 222 -18.78 -9.23 19.48
C SER A 222 -18.27 -9.44 18.04
N ARG A 223 -19.14 -9.96 17.16
CA ARG A 223 -18.84 -10.08 15.72
C ARG A 223 -18.45 -8.74 15.08
N ARG A 224 -19.00 -7.62 15.58
CA ARG A 224 -18.68 -6.26 15.15
C ARG A 224 -17.26 -5.86 15.59
N ASP A 225 -16.91 -6.12 16.85
CA ASP A 225 -15.60 -5.83 17.41
C ASP A 225 -14.47 -6.59 16.70
N LEU A 226 -14.73 -7.86 16.35
CA LEU A 226 -13.82 -8.64 15.51
C LEU A 226 -13.66 -8.02 14.12
N MET A 227 -14.76 -7.62 13.47
CA MET A 227 -14.71 -6.96 12.16
C MET A 227 -13.94 -5.64 12.19
N ASP A 228 -14.07 -4.85 13.26
CA ASP A 228 -13.34 -3.59 13.41
C ASP A 228 -11.84 -3.84 13.64
N ALA A 229 -11.46 -4.85 14.43
CA ALA A 229 -10.07 -5.29 14.54
C ALA A 229 -9.50 -5.80 13.20
N TRP A 230 -10.28 -6.56 12.43
CA TRP A 230 -9.89 -7.07 11.10
C TRP A 230 -9.78 -5.98 10.03
N ARG A 231 -10.65 -4.95 10.06
CA ARG A 231 -10.53 -3.77 9.19
C ARG A 231 -9.22 -3.04 9.42
N GLN A 232 -8.82 -2.88 10.68
CA GLN A 232 -7.54 -2.26 11.03
C GLN A 232 -6.35 -3.10 10.56
N LEU A 233 -6.44 -4.43 10.58
CA LEU A 233 -5.40 -5.30 10.01
C LEU A 233 -5.30 -5.21 8.48
N LYS A 234 -6.42 -4.98 7.77
CA LYS A 234 -6.49 -4.90 6.30
C LYS A 234 -6.13 -3.52 5.72
N GLY A 235 -6.29 -2.43 6.47
CA GLY A 235 -6.01 -1.08 5.97
C GLY A 235 -4.51 -0.74 6.02
N ASP A 236 -3.83 -0.74 4.86
CA ASP A 236 -2.52 -0.13 4.51
C ASP A 236 -1.37 -0.04 5.55
N GLY A 237 -1.42 -0.78 6.66
CA GLY A 237 -0.47 -0.66 7.77
C GLY A 237 -0.50 0.71 8.49
N SER A 238 -1.48 1.57 8.20
CA SER A 238 -1.65 2.85 8.89
C SER A 238 -2.44 2.65 10.18
N TYR A 239 -1.71 2.73 11.30
CA TYR A 239 -2.21 2.69 12.68
C TYR A 239 -3.40 3.66 12.89
N PRO A 240 -4.31 3.38 13.85
CA PRO A 240 -5.34 4.34 14.24
C PRO A 240 -4.69 5.70 14.52
N MET A 241 -5.31 6.77 14.04
CA MET A 241 -4.76 8.13 14.10
C MET A 241 -4.15 8.38 15.48
N LEU A 242 -2.82 8.56 15.52
CA LEU A 242 -2.10 8.92 16.73
C LEU A 242 -2.77 10.17 17.32
N PRO A 243 -3.04 10.23 18.64
CA PRO A 243 -3.50 11.45 19.26
C PRO A 243 -2.54 12.57 18.87
N GLN A 244 -3.08 13.60 18.23
CA GLN A 244 -2.28 14.72 17.74
C GLN A 244 -1.52 15.35 18.91
N LYS A 245 -0.27 15.75 18.65
CA LYS A 245 0.51 16.57 19.58
C LYS A 245 -0.38 17.70 20.15
N PRO A 246 -0.36 17.96 21.46
CA PRO A 246 -1.00 19.18 21.97
C PRO A 246 -0.35 20.39 21.29
N GLY A 247 -1.22 21.29 20.83
CA GLY A 247 -0.86 22.37 19.92
C GLY A 247 0.16 23.37 20.49
N PRO A 248 0.75 24.20 19.61
CA PRO A 248 1.78 25.19 19.94
C PRO A 248 1.35 26.25 20.99
N ALA A 249 0.06 26.35 21.31
CA ALA A 249 -0.51 27.28 22.28
C ALA A 249 0.05 27.13 23.71
N MET A 250 0.49 25.93 24.11
CA MET A 250 0.98 25.69 25.48
C MET A 250 2.48 25.98 25.65
N ARG A 251 3.24 26.11 24.55
CA ARG A 251 4.65 26.52 24.55
C ARG A 251 4.83 28.04 24.65
N ALA A 252 3.83 28.80 24.23
CA ALA A 252 3.86 30.26 24.28
C ALA A 252 3.62 30.84 25.70
N MET A 253 2.98 30.08 26.60
CA MET A 253 2.59 30.59 27.92
C MET A 253 3.74 30.66 28.96
N PHE A 254 4.89 30.04 28.70
CA PHE A 254 6.04 30.07 29.62
C PHE A 254 7.21 30.96 29.17
N ALA A 255 7.09 31.65 28.03
CA ALA A 255 8.12 32.54 27.49
C ALA A 255 7.81 34.05 27.67
N LEU A 256 6.70 34.39 28.35
CA LEU A 256 6.28 35.76 28.60
C LEU A 256 6.93 36.32 29.89
N GLY A 257 8.22 36.62 29.79
CA GLY A 257 8.98 37.09 30.95
C GLY A 257 10.19 37.95 30.64
N VAL A 258 10.21 38.78 29.58
CA VAL A 258 11.08 39.98 29.49
C VAL A 258 10.44 40.99 28.52
N ILE A 259 10.20 42.22 28.97
CA ILE A 259 9.61 43.31 28.17
C ILE A 259 10.68 44.37 27.83
N PHE A 260 10.54 44.98 26.64
CA PHE A 260 11.14 46.21 26.08
C PHE A 260 12.54 46.09 25.42
N PRO A 261 12.60 46.08 24.07
CA PRO A 261 12.30 47.27 23.27
C PRO A 261 11.48 46.96 22.00
N TRP A 262 10.14 46.88 22.11
CA TRP A 262 9.28 46.42 21.00
C TRP A 262 8.38 47.48 20.37
N VAL A 263 8.29 48.68 20.95
CA VAL A 263 7.29 49.68 20.49
C VAL A 263 7.62 50.26 19.10
N LYS A 264 8.87 50.14 18.62
CA LYS A 264 9.25 50.49 17.23
C LYS A 264 9.29 49.29 16.27
N PHE A 265 9.21 48.06 16.79
CA PHE A 265 9.30 46.81 16.02
C PHE A 265 7.91 46.25 15.65
N ILE A 266 6.89 46.55 16.46
CA ILE A 266 5.51 46.06 16.29
C ILE A 266 4.84 46.56 15.00
N LEU A 267 5.18 47.76 14.50
CA LEU A 267 4.67 48.22 13.21
C LEU A 267 5.34 47.51 12.03
N LEU A 268 6.59 47.03 12.17
CA LEU A 268 7.30 46.27 11.12
C LEU A 268 6.84 44.80 11.07
N ASP A 269 6.48 44.24 12.22
CA ASP A 269 6.10 42.82 12.39
C ASP A 269 4.73 42.49 11.78
N GLN A 270 3.79 43.45 11.74
CA GLN A 270 2.49 43.25 11.10
C GLN A 270 2.61 43.05 9.58
N TYR A 271 3.51 43.78 8.90
CA TYR A 271 3.72 43.62 7.46
C TYR A 271 4.46 42.32 7.12
N ILE A 272 5.49 41.96 7.90
CA ILE A 272 6.22 40.69 7.73
C ILE A 272 5.30 39.49 7.98
N ALA A 273 4.43 39.56 8.99
CA ALA A 273 3.46 38.50 9.28
C ALA A 273 2.40 38.34 8.19
N VAL A 274 1.90 39.45 7.63
CA VAL A 274 0.95 39.43 6.50
C VAL A 274 1.61 38.83 5.26
N ASP A 275 2.87 39.14 5.00
CA ASP A 275 3.63 38.56 3.89
C ASP A 275 3.88 37.08 4.09
N ALA A 276 4.38 36.68 5.26
CA ALA A 276 4.59 35.28 5.59
C ALA A 276 3.29 34.47 5.49
N ALA A 277 2.15 35.05 5.87
CA ALA A 277 0.84 34.44 5.69
C ALA A 277 0.43 34.33 4.21
N ALA A 278 0.68 35.36 3.40
CA ALA A 278 0.42 35.34 1.96
C ALA A 278 1.30 34.31 1.23
N PHE A 279 2.59 34.22 1.57
CA PHE A 279 3.50 33.20 1.05
C PHE A 279 3.09 31.79 1.51
N GLY A 280 2.67 31.63 2.77
CA GLY A 280 2.16 30.37 3.30
C GLY A 280 0.89 29.90 2.57
N LEU A 281 -0.05 30.81 2.33
CA LEU A 281 -1.25 30.54 1.54
C LEU A 281 -0.91 30.19 0.09
N ALA A 282 0.01 30.92 -0.54
CA ALA A 282 0.48 30.64 -1.90
C ALA A 282 1.20 29.28 -2.00
N ALA A 283 1.92 28.86 -0.97
CA ALA A 283 2.57 27.55 -0.89
C ALA A 283 1.55 26.41 -0.69
N LEU A 284 0.49 26.63 0.10
CA LEU A 284 -0.62 25.69 0.25
C LEU A 284 -1.43 25.54 -1.04
N LEU A 285 -1.74 26.64 -1.71
CA LEU A 285 -2.40 26.62 -3.01
C LEU A 285 -1.53 25.92 -4.06
N LEU A 286 -0.21 26.17 -4.03
CA LEU A 286 0.72 25.48 -4.91
C LEU A 286 0.75 23.98 -4.64
N SER A 287 0.83 23.54 -3.38
CA SER A 287 0.89 22.11 -3.04
C SER A 287 -0.39 21.38 -3.46
N GLY A 288 -1.56 21.98 -3.24
CA GLY A 288 -2.84 21.45 -3.73
C GLY A 288 -2.91 21.38 -5.25
N ALA A 289 -2.45 22.44 -5.94
CA ALA A 289 -2.41 22.47 -7.41
C ALA A 289 -1.45 21.42 -7.98
N MET A 290 -0.30 21.26 -7.34
CA MET A 290 0.73 20.30 -7.69
C MET A 290 0.28 18.85 -7.48
N PHE A 291 -0.45 18.57 -6.41
CA PHE A 291 -1.04 17.25 -6.17
C PHE A 291 -2.10 16.89 -7.23
N SER A 292 -2.98 17.85 -7.54
CA SER A 292 -3.95 17.71 -8.63
C SER A 292 -3.27 17.48 -9.98
N TRP A 293 -2.18 18.22 -10.24
CA TRP A 293 -1.45 18.11 -11.49
C TRP A 293 -0.73 16.76 -11.65
N ARG A 294 -0.10 16.25 -10.59
CA ARG A 294 0.48 14.89 -10.56
C ARG A 294 -0.56 13.83 -10.92
N ARG A 295 -1.74 13.88 -10.28
CA ARG A 295 -2.84 12.94 -10.52
C ARG A 295 -3.32 12.99 -11.97
N ARG A 296 -3.50 14.19 -12.52
CA ARG A 296 -3.95 14.35 -13.92
C ARG A 296 -2.92 13.85 -14.94
N ARG A 297 -1.63 14.14 -14.71
CA ARG A 297 -0.55 13.73 -15.60
C ARG A 297 -0.49 12.19 -15.68
N PHE A 298 -0.59 11.54 -14.52
CA PHE A 298 -0.73 10.09 -14.42
C PHE A 298 -1.93 9.57 -15.22
N ILE A 299 -3.11 10.18 -15.07
CA ILE A 299 -4.33 9.75 -15.79
C ILE A 299 -4.17 9.90 -17.31
N THR A 300 -3.62 11.01 -17.79
CA THR A 300 -3.39 11.22 -19.24
C THR A 300 -2.32 10.32 -19.84
N ASP A 301 -1.46 9.74 -19.01
CA ASP A 301 -0.33 8.88 -19.42
C ASP A 301 -0.70 7.40 -19.49
N VAL A 302 -1.96 7.07 -19.18
CA VAL A 302 -2.46 5.71 -19.27
C VAL A 302 -3.29 5.57 -20.55
N PRO A 303 -2.76 4.93 -21.62
CA PRO A 303 -3.57 4.60 -22.78
C PRO A 303 -4.71 3.66 -22.41
N LYS A 304 -5.81 3.82 -23.14
CA LYS A 304 -6.99 2.96 -23.06
C LYS A 304 -6.75 1.76 -23.97
N VAL A 305 -6.91 0.56 -23.43
CA VAL A 305 -6.84 -0.67 -24.21
C VAL A 305 -8.28 -1.03 -24.62
N PRO A 306 -8.57 -1.25 -25.92
CA PRO A 306 -9.88 -1.73 -26.36
C PRO A 306 -10.14 -3.15 -25.85
N ILE A 307 -11.41 -3.54 -25.72
CA ILE A 307 -11.82 -4.84 -25.13
C ILE A 307 -11.20 -6.02 -25.88
N GLY A 308 -11.13 -5.94 -27.21
CA GLY A 308 -10.54 -6.97 -28.08
C GLY A 308 -9.06 -7.26 -27.80
N ASP A 309 -8.33 -6.35 -27.16
CA ASP A 309 -6.90 -6.43 -26.90
C ASP A 309 -6.58 -6.68 -25.42
N ILE A 310 -7.52 -7.25 -24.63
CA ILE A 310 -7.31 -7.56 -23.21
C ILE A 310 -6.29 -8.72 -23.04
N PHE A 311 -5.33 -8.51 -22.13
CA PHE A 311 -4.35 -9.50 -21.70
C PHE A 311 -4.49 -9.80 -20.20
N ILE A 312 -3.86 -10.88 -19.75
CA ILE A 312 -3.81 -11.28 -18.33
C ILE A 312 -3.20 -10.16 -17.49
N GLY A 313 -3.93 -9.70 -16.46
CA GLY A 313 -3.47 -8.61 -15.58
C GLY A 313 -4.60 -7.67 -15.18
N TRP A 314 -4.26 -6.58 -14.50
CA TRP A 314 -5.22 -5.56 -14.11
C TRP A 314 -5.62 -4.72 -15.32
N VAL A 315 -6.89 -4.82 -15.69
CA VAL A 315 -7.47 -4.13 -16.83
C VAL A 315 -8.51 -3.14 -16.36
N HIS A 316 -8.67 -2.13 -17.19
CA HIS A 316 -9.65 -1.11 -16.99
C HIS A 316 -10.42 -0.92 -18.29
N VAL A 317 -11.65 -1.39 -18.30
CA VAL A 317 -12.42 -1.61 -19.52
C VAL A 317 -13.69 -0.76 -19.49
N ARG A 318 -14.07 -0.24 -20.65
CA ARG A 318 -15.32 0.48 -20.84
C ARG A 318 -16.12 -0.16 -21.96
N GLY A 319 -17.38 -0.45 -21.70
CA GLY A 319 -18.29 -1.02 -22.68
C GLY A 319 -19.75 -0.79 -22.30
N ALA A 320 -20.64 -1.04 -23.27
CA ALA A 320 -22.06 -1.19 -23.01
C ALA A 320 -22.30 -2.51 -22.27
N ILE A 321 -23.16 -2.46 -21.25
CA ILE A 321 -23.51 -3.65 -20.47
C ILE A 321 -24.61 -4.45 -21.16
N GLY A 322 -24.36 -5.74 -21.36
CA GLY A 322 -25.35 -6.72 -21.79
C GLY A 322 -25.51 -7.86 -20.78
N ALA A 323 -26.72 -8.40 -20.67
CA ALA A 323 -27.00 -9.57 -19.85
C ALA A 323 -28.10 -10.43 -20.51
N LEU A 324 -27.98 -11.76 -20.38
CA LEU A 324 -28.95 -12.72 -20.92
C LEU A 324 -30.30 -12.64 -20.18
N ARG A 325 -30.26 -12.45 -18.86
CA ARG A 325 -31.44 -12.36 -17.99
C ARG A 325 -31.27 -11.19 -17.02
N PRO A 326 -31.61 -9.96 -17.42
CA PRO A 326 -31.46 -8.79 -16.56
C PRO A 326 -32.49 -8.81 -15.42
N LEU A 327 -32.11 -8.23 -14.29
CA LEU A 327 -32.94 -8.01 -13.12
C LEU A 327 -33.77 -6.73 -13.30
N THR A 328 -34.78 -6.58 -12.45
CA THR A 328 -35.55 -5.33 -12.32
C THR A 328 -35.36 -4.80 -10.90
N SER A 329 -34.95 -3.55 -10.76
CA SER A 329 -34.70 -2.97 -9.44
C SER A 329 -36.01 -2.82 -8.64
N PRO A 330 -36.02 -3.12 -7.32
CA PRO A 330 -37.24 -3.14 -6.54
C PRO A 330 -37.86 -1.75 -6.30
N LEU A 331 -37.05 -0.69 -6.18
CA LEU A 331 -37.54 0.67 -5.95
C LEU A 331 -37.72 1.44 -7.26
N GLY A 332 -36.66 1.58 -8.04
CA GLY A 332 -36.64 2.32 -9.31
C GLY A 332 -37.35 1.62 -10.47
N ARG A 333 -37.60 0.31 -10.38
CA ARG A 333 -38.19 -0.53 -11.44
C ARG A 333 -37.42 -0.49 -12.77
N GLU A 334 -36.12 -0.25 -12.71
CA GLU A 334 -35.25 -0.19 -13.88
C GLU A 334 -34.64 -1.56 -14.20
N ARG A 335 -34.47 -1.87 -15.50
CA ARG A 335 -33.76 -3.09 -15.93
C ARG A 335 -32.27 -2.92 -15.70
N CYS A 336 -31.70 -3.77 -14.86
CA CYS A 336 -30.32 -3.66 -14.40
C CYS A 336 -29.65 -5.05 -14.32
N VAL A 337 -28.33 -5.04 -14.26
CA VAL A 337 -27.53 -6.27 -14.03
C VAL A 337 -27.17 -6.46 -12.56
N LEU A 338 -27.18 -5.36 -11.81
CA LEU A 338 -26.95 -5.31 -10.38
C LEU A 338 -27.77 -4.18 -9.80
N TYR A 339 -28.37 -4.42 -8.63
CA TYR A 339 -28.93 -3.38 -7.79
C TYR A 339 -28.53 -3.58 -6.33
N SER A 340 -28.40 -2.49 -5.60
CA SER A 340 -28.24 -2.46 -4.16
C SER A 340 -29.08 -1.33 -3.59
N TRP A 341 -29.85 -1.62 -2.55
CA TRP A 341 -30.69 -0.65 -1.87
C TRP A 341 -30.44 -0.65 -0.36
N SER A 342 -30.69 0.50 0.25
CA SER A 342 -30.66 0.67 1.71
C SER A 342 -31.80 1.58 2.15
N VAL A 343 -32.37 1.26 3.31
CA VAL A 343 -33.36 2.09 4.00
C VAL A 343 -32.73 2.57 5.29
N ARG A 344 -32.71 3.89 5.46
CA ARG A 344 -32.20 4.55 6.66
C ARG A 344 -33.33 5.22 7.42
N GLU A 345 -33.33 5.09 8.74
CA GLU A 345 -34.29 5.74 9.62
C GLU A 345 -33.57 6.78 10.49
N ASP A 346 -34.10 8.00 10.47
CA ASP A 346 -33.58 9.12 11.26
C ASP A 346 -34.15 9.04 12.69
N TRP A 347 -33.30 9.28 13.69
CA TRP A 347 -33.67 9.28 15.10
C TRP A 347 -33.07 10.48 15.84
N GLU A 348 -33.72 10.91 16.91
CA GLU A 348 -33.24 11.93 17.83
C GLU A 348 -33.46 11.45 19.26
N ARG A 349 -32.40 11.45 20.08
CA ARG A 349 -32.51 11.11 21.50
C ARG A 349 -31.88 12.21 22.35
N THR A 350 -32.46 12.45 23.51
CA THR A 350 -31.89 13.36 24.50
C THR A 350 -31.10 12.55 25.51
N ILE A 351 -29.79 12.81 25.58
CA ILE A 351 -28.89 12.21 26.58
C ILE A 351 -28.64 13.25 27.66
N ILE A 352 -28.80 12.85 28.92
CA ILE A 352 -28.39 13.66 30.06
C ILE A 352 -26.91 13.34 30.30
N GLU A 353 -26.02 14.27 29.94
CA GLU A 353 -24.59 14.15 30.22
C GLU A 353 -24.30 14.75 31.60
N GLU A 354 -23.77 13.93 32.51
CA GLU A 354 -23.16 14.42 33.74
C GLU A 354 -21.72 14.86 33.47
N PHE A 355 -21.43 16.13 33.72
CA PHE A 355 -20.07 16.66 33.64
C PHE A 355 -19.70 17.38 34.94
N ILE A 356 -18.41 17.41 35.23
CA ILE A 356 -17.87 18.09 36.42
C ILE A 356 -17.43 19.48 35.97
N ASP A 357 -18.02 20.51 36.58
CA ASP A 357 -17.67 21.90 36.32
C ASP A 357 -16.23 22.20 36.79
N THR A 358 -15.64 23.31 36.35
CA THR A 358 -14.30 23.78 36.78
C THR A 358 -14.15 23.91 38.30
N ASP A 359 -15.28 24.05 39.03
CA ASP A 359 -15.36 24.08 40.49
C ASP A 359 -15.48 22.69 41.16
N GLY A 360 -15.39 21.60 40.40
CA GLY A 360 -15.46 20.23 40.93
C GLY A 360 -16.88 19.72 41.26
N LYS A 361 -17.93 20.49 40.94
CA LYS A 361 -19.34 20.09 41.17
C LYS A 361 -19.91 19.35 39.96
N LYS A 362 -20.58 18.22 40.20
CA LYS A 362 -21.33 17.48 39.17
C LYS A 362 -22.55 18.28 38.74
N LYS A 363 -22.66 18.57 37.44
CA LYS A 363 -23.83 19.18 36.81
C LYS A 363 -24.30 18.30 35.66
N THR A 364 -25.61 18.26 35.45
CA THR A 364 -26.22 17.60 34.29
C THR A 364 -26.49 18.65 33.21
N ARG A 365 -26.24 18.30 31.95
CA ARG A 365 -26.76 19.02 30.78
C ARG A 365 -27.53 18.07 29.87
N GLU A 366 -28.63 18.55 29.33
CA GLU A 366 -29.34 17.85 28.27
C GLU A 366 -28.63 18.10 26.95
N LYS A 367 -28.28 17.02 26.25
CA LYS A 367 -27.69 17.05 24.92
C LYS A 367 -28.53 16.22 23.98
N LYS A 368 -29.03 16.85 22.93
CA LYS A 368 -29.75 16.19 21.84
C LYS A 368 -28.74 15.61 20.85
N GLU A 369 -28.83 14.31 20.61
CA GLU A 369 -28.09 13.62 19.56
C GLU A 369 -29.07 13.18 18.47
N SER A 370 -28.80 13.53 17.22
CA SER A 370 -29.52 13.04 16.06
C SER A 370 -28.60 12.19 15.18
N GLY A 371 -29.18 11.18 14.53
CA GLY A 371 -28.45 10.26 13.66
C GLY A 371 -29.37 9.51 12.71
N SER A 372 -28.78 8.74 11.80
CA SER A 372 -29.52 7.87 10.87
C SER A 372 -28.98 6.44 10.96
N THR A 373 -29.85 5.46 11.12
CA THR A 373 -29.48 4.03 11.20
C THR A 373 -29.99 3.29 9.97
N VAL A 374 -29.19 2.40 9.38
CA VAL A 374 -29.65 1.52 8.29
C VAL A 374 -30.51 0.41 8.90
N ILE A 375 -31.80 0.39 8.58
CA ILE A 375 -32.77 -0.57 9.12
C ILE A 375 -32.94 -1.80 8.23
N ALA A 376 -32.74 -1.64 6.93
CA ALA A 376 -32.81 -2.70 5.95
C ALA A 376 -31.86 -2.40 4.78
N SER A 377 -31.28 -3.44 4.22
CA SER A 377 -30.48 -3.36 3.01
C SER A 377 -30.59 -4.66 2.25
N GLY A 378 -30.57 -4.58 0.92
CA GLY A 378 -30.61 -5.73 0.05
C GLY A 378 -29.96 -5.43 -1.28
N GLY A 379 -29.69 -6.48 -2.05
CA GLY A 379 -29.12 -6.35 -3.37
C GLY A 379 -29.06 -7.72 -4.04
N ASP A 380 -29.12 -7.72 -5.36
CA ASP A 380 -28.99 -8.92 -6.17
C ASP A 380 -28.22 -8.60 -7.45
N ARG A 381 -27.67 -9.64 -8.08
CA ARG A 381 -26.82 -9.52 -9.26
C ARG A 381 -26.92 -10.73 -10.17
N VAL A 382 -26.75 -10.48 -11.47
CA VAL A 382 -26.68 -11.52 -12.49
C VAL A 382 -25.36 -11.43 -13.26
N PRO A 383 -24.86 -12.53 -13.83
CA PRO A 383 -23.74 -12.49 -14.77
C PRO A 383 -24.07 -11.58 -15.96
N PHE A 384 -23.09 -10.75 -16.35
CA PHE A 384 -23.22 -9.81 -17.45
C PHE A 384 -21.90 -9.70 -18.22
N TRP A 385 -21.94 -9.12 -19.42
CA TRP A 385 -20.77 -8.83 -20.24
C TRP A 385 -20.66 -7.33 -20.53
N LEU A 386 -19.43 -6.91 -20.81
CA LEU A 386 -19.14 -5.60 -21.41
C LEU A 386 -18.89 -5.78 -22.90
N GLU A 387 -19.46 -4.89 -23.70
CA GLU A 387 -19.32 -4.87 -25.15
C GLU A 387 -18.81 -3.50 -25.62
N ASP A 388 -17.81 -3.50 -26.50
CA ASP A 388 -17.38 -2.34 -27.26
C ASP A 388 -17.31 -2.69 -28.76
N ASP A 389 -16.87 -1.73 -29.59
CA ASP A 389 -16.74 -1.91 -31.05
C ASP A 389 -15.74 -3.01 -31.46
N THR A 390 -14.94 -3.52 -30.51
CA THR A 390 -13.84 -4.48 -30.73
C THR A 390 -14.10 -5.85 -30.15
N GLY A 391 -15.07 -6.01 -29.23
CA GLY A 391 -15.39 -7.30 -28.64
C GLY A 391 -16.30 -7.28 -27.42
N ARG A 392 -16.51 -8.49 -26.87
CA ARG A 392 -17.28 -8.74 -25.65
C ARG A 392 -16.41 -9.45 -24.61
N VAL A 393 -16.57 -9.11 -23.33
CA VAL A 393 -15.90 -9.77 -22.19
C VAL A 393 -16.89 -10.11 -21.10
N ASN A 394 -16.76 -11.32 -20.56
CA ASN A 394 -17.56 -11.77 -19.43
C ASN A 394 -17.06 -11.16 -18.13
N MET A 395 -18.00 -10.66 -17.32
CA MET A 395 -17.70 -9.98 -16.06
C MET A 395 -18.11 -10.84 -14.87
N GLU A 396 -17.21 -10.93 -13.88
CA GLU A 396 -17.50 -11.53 -12.58
C GLU A 396 -17.16 -10.50 -11.49
N ILE A 397 -18.20 -9.95 -10.85
CA ILE A 397 -18.11 -8.75 -10.01
C ILE A 397 -17.37 -9.00 -8.67
N ASP A 398 -16.79 -10.18 -8.44
CA ASP A 398 -16.17 -10.47 -7.15
C ASP A 398 -14.87 -9.67 -6.97
N GLY A 399 -14.94 -8.63 -6.14
CA GLY A 399 -13.85 -7.70 -5.84
C GLY A 399 -13.42 -6.75 -6.98
N ALA A 400 -14.14 -6.70 -8.10
CA ALA A 400 -13.93 -5.67 -9.13
C ALA A 400 -14.56 -4.33 -8.70
N GLU A 401 -13.92 -3.20 -9.02
CA GLU A 401 -14.51 -1.87 -8.83
C GLU A 401 -15.31 -1.46 -10.07
N TYR A 402 -16.52 -0.95 -9.86
CA TYR A 402 -17.45 -0.57 -10.94
C TYR A 402 -18.25 0.67 -10.56
N ASP A 403 -18.59 1.46 -11.58
CA ASP A 403 -19.45 2.65 -11.42
C ASP A 403 -20.92 2.23 -11.30
N THR A 404 -21.59 2.66 -10.22
CA THR A 404 -23.04 2.52 -10.05
C THR A 404 -23.75 3.86 -10.24
N ALA A 405 -24.93 3.83 -10.84
CA ALA A 405 -25.81 4.99 -10.97
C ALA A 405 -26.85 4.98 -9.84
N SER A 406 -27.17 6.14 -9.27
CA SER A 406 -28.31 6.24 -8.35
C SER A 406 -29.60 6.18 -9.16
N SER A 407 -30.42 5.16 -8.91
CA SER A 407 -31.71 4.97 -9.58
C SER A 407 -32.84 5.64 -8.81
N PHE A 408 -32.80 5.54 -7.47
CA PHE A 408 -33.87 6.04 -6.61
C PHE A 408 -33.32 6.64 -5.32
N HIS A 409 -33.82 7.83 -4.95
CA HIS A 409 -33.55 8.45 -3.66
C HIS A 409 -34.77 9.24 -3.20
N HIS A 410 -35.41 8.81 -2.12
CA HIS A 410 -36.62 9.44 -1.59
C HIS A 410 -36.67 9.34 -0.07
N SER A 411 -37.07 10.42 0.59
CA SER A 411 -37.30 10.45 2.03
C SER A 411 -38.80 10.63 2.29
N CYS A 412 -39.38 9.75 3.10
CA CYS A 412 -40.81 9.77 3.39
C CYS A 412 -41.10 9.61 4.88
N GLY A 413 -42.29 10.08 5.28
CA GLY A 413 -42.86 9.88 6.62
C GLY A 413 -43.93 8.78 6.63
N PRO A 414 -44.64 8.56 7.76
CA PRO A 414 -45.60 7.45 7.90
C PRO A 414 -46.79 7.50 6.96
N ASP A 415 -47.13 8.69 6.45
CA ASP A 415 -48.26 8.90 5.54
C ASP A 415 -48.00 8.36 4.13
N ASP A 416 -46.74 8.08 3.77
CA ASP A 416 -46.36 7.52 2.48
C ASP A 416 -46.48 5.97 2.52
N PRO A 417 -47.22 5.33 1.59
CA PRO A 417 -47.32 3.87 1.52
C PRO A 417 -45.97 3.14 1.45
N LEU A 418 -44.92 3.82 0.97
CA LEU A 418 -43.56 3.28 0.92
C LEU A 418 -42.96 3.06 2.33
N TYR A 419 -43.38 3.84 3.33
CA TYR A 419 -42.84 3.80 4.69
C TYR A 419 -43.01 2.43 5.36
N SER A 420 -44.19 1.82 5.23
CA SER A 420 -44.53 0.52 5.83
C SER A 420 -44.62 -0.63 4.83
N GLY A 421 -44.80 -0.34 3.53
CA GLY A 421 -45.04 -1.39 2.53
C GLY A 421 -43.79 -2.07 1.95
N PHE A 422 -42.60 -1.48 2.11
CA PHE A 422 -41.38 -2.01 1.48
C PHE A 422 -40.55 -2.96 2.37
N THR A 423 -40.55 -2.75 3.70
CA THR A 423 -39.75 -3.56 4.62
C THR A 423 -40.45 -3.73 5.96
N ASP A 424 -40.43 -4.97 6.48
CA ASP A 424 -40.94 -5.33 7.81
C ASP A 424 -39.94 -5.02 8.94
N ALA A 425 -38.90 -4.22 8.66
CA ALA A 425 -37.88 -3.90 9.65
C ALA A 425 -38.49 -3.10 10.83
N PRO A 426 -38.17 -3.50 12.09
CA PRO A 426 -38.71 -2.84 13.26
C PRO A 426 -38.23 -1.38 13.35
N GLU A 427 -39.08 -0.51 13.90
CA GLU A 427 -38.73 0.91 14.10
C GLU A 427 -37.57 1.08 15.08
N VAL A 428 -36.68 2.02 14.77
CA VAL A 428 -35.58 2.40 15.65
C VAL A 428 -36.10 3.20 16.85
N SER A 429 -35.53 2.97 18.04
CA SER A 429 -35.92 3.71 19.24
C SER A 429 -35.63 5.21 19.12
N ASN A 430 -36.61 6.03 19.51
CA ASN A 430 -36.61 7.50 19.33
C ASN A 430 -36.53 7.94 17.85
N THR A 431 -37.20 7.20 16.96
CA THR A 431 -37.34 7.57 15.55
C THR A 431 -38.04 8.92 15.38
N LEU A 432 -37.62 9.68 14.36
CA LEU A 432 -38.31 10.87 13.86
C LEU A 432 -39.40 10.48 12.83
N HIS A 433 -39.68 9.19 12.70
CA HIS A 433 -40.58 8.60 11.71
C HIS A 433 -40.27 9.05 10.28
N ARG A 434 -38.98 9.19 9.97
CA ARG A 434 -38.52 9.59 8.64
C ARG A 434 -37.58 8.54 8.09
N ARG A 435 -38.00 7.88 7.01
CA ARG A 435 -37.23 6.85 6.31
C ARG A 435 -36.70 7.40 4.99
N THR A 436 -35.41 7.21 4.75
CA THR A 436 -34.73 7.55 3.50
C THR A 436 -34.37 6.28 2.76
N PHE A 437 -34.98 6.10 1.59
CA PHE A 437 -34.74 5.00 0.67
C PHE A 437 -33.68 5.43 -0.33
N SER A 438 -32.66 4.59 -0.55
CA SER A 438 -31.61 4.85 -1.53
C SER A 438 -31.31 3.58 -2.30
N GLU A 439 -31.36 3.66 -3.63
CA GLU A 439 -31.07 2.57 -4.55
C GLU A 439 -29.97 2.99 -5.55
N SER A 440 -29.02 2.09 -5.74
CA SER A 440 -27.96 2.20 -6.75
C SER A 440 -28.01 0.99 -7.67
N VAL A 441 -27.92 1.22 -8.97
CA VAL A 441 -28.06 0.18 -10.00
C VAL A 441 -26.98 0.31 -11.06
N ILE A 442 -26.79 -0.77 -11.80
CA ILE A 442 -26.05 -0.77 -13.05
C ILE A 442 -27.06 -1.01 -14.19
N PRO A 443 -27.46 0.03 -14.95
CA PRO A 443 -28.49 -0.10 -15.97
C PRO A 443 -27.99 -0.93 -17.16
N LEU A 444 -28.92 -1.64 -17.81
CA LEU A 444 -28.64 -2.31 -19.07
C LEU A 444 -28.33 -1.28 -20.17
N ASN A 445 -27.42 -1.61 -21.08
CA ASN A 445 -26.95 -0.74 -22.17
C ASN A 445 -26.30 0.58 -21.74
N ALA A 446 -26.13 0.81 -20.43
CA ALA A 446 -25.37 1.95 -19.96
C ALA A 446 -23.88 1.71 -20.23
N PRO A 447 -23.14 2.75 -20.63
CA PRO A 447 -21.69 2.66 -20.68
C PRO A 447 -21.18 2.52 -19.24
N ALA A 448 -20.60 1.38 -18.93
CA ALA A 448 -20.00 1.14 -17.63
C ALA A 448 -18.50 1.00 -17.76
N THR A 449 -17.86 1.40 -16.67
CA THR A 449 -16.43 1.31 -16.51
C THR A 449 -16.15 0.30 -15.42
N VAL A 450 -15.30 -0.68 -15.71
CA VAL A 450 -14.93 -1.70 -14.75
C VAL A 450 -13.42 -1.81 -14.63
N PHE A 451 -12.96 -1.85 -13.38
CA PHE A 451 -11.59 -2.08 -13.00
C PHE A 451 -11.47 -3.42 -12.29
N GLY A 452 -10.62 -4.30 -12.79
CA GLY A 452 -10.42 -5.60 -12.20
C GLY A 452 -9.33 -6.38 -12.90
N GLN A 453 -9.07 -7.60 -12.44
CA GLN A 453 -8.02 -8.42 -13.00
C GLN A 453 -8.61 -9.37 -14.05
N ALA A 454 -8.13 -9.25 -15.29
CA ALA A 454 -8.44 -10.18 -16.37
C ALA A 454 -7.61 -11.46 -16.22
N TYR A 455 -8.27 -12.61 -16.29
CA TYR A 455 -7.66 -13.94 -16.37
C TYR A 455 -8.45 -14.81 -17.36
N PRO A 456 -7.80 -15.80 -18.01
CA PRO A 456 -8.48 -16.70 -18.93
C PRO A 456 -9.42 -17.61 -18.14
N GLU A 457 -10.64 -17.81 -18.66
CA GLU A 457 -11.60 -18.74 -18.10
C GLU A 457 -11.11 -20.19 -18.31
N GLN A 458 -10.92 -20.95 -17.22
CA GLN A 458 -10.33 -22.31 -17.26
C GLN A 458 -11.29 -23.41 -17.74
N ASP A 459 -12.53 -23.08 -18.11
CA ASP A 459 -13.49 -24.08 -18.56
C ASP A 459 -13.21 -24.50 -20.01
N ASP A 460 -12.66 -25.71 -20.18
CA ASP A 460 -12.41 -26.40 -21.47
C ASP A 460 -13.65 -26.37 -22.41
N PHE A 461 -14.86 -26.29 -21.84
CA PHE A 461 -16.12 -26.27 -22.59
C PHE A 461 -16.38 -24.94 -23.33
N LEU A 462 -15.97 -23.80 -22.75
CA LEU A 462 -16.09 -22.47 -23.37
C LEU A 462 -14.96 -22.21 -24.37
N LEU A 463 -13.81 -22.86 -24.21
CA LEU A 463 -12.73 -22.84 -25.19
C LEU A 463 -13.14 -23.52 -26.50
N VAL A 464 -13.94 -24.59 -26.44
CA VAL A 464 -14.55 -25.26 -27.60
C VAL A 464 -15.69 -24.45 -28.21
N LEU A 465 -16.53 -23.78 -27.40
CA LEU A 465 -17.58 -22.86 -27.87
C LEU A 465 -17.00 -21.59 -28.51
N GLY A 466 -15.97 -21.00 -27.92
CA GLY A 466 -15.20 -19.87 -28.47
C GLY A 466 -14.50 -20.22 -29.80
N ARG A 467 -14.07 -21.48 -29.95
CA ARG A 467 -13.56 -22.04 -31.22
C ARG A 467 -14.62 -22.02 -32.34
N ARG A 468 -15.90 -22.23 -31.98
CA ARG A 468 -17.05 -22.22 -32.90
C ARG A 468 -17.60 -20.80 -33.16
N LEU A 469 -17.51 -19.91 -32.17
CA LEU A 469 -17.95 -18.51 -32.25
C LEU A 469 -17.02 -17.61 -33.08
N ARG A 470 -15.72 -17.96 -33.22
CA ARG A 470 -14.81 -17.27 -34.17
C ARG A 470 -15.27 -17.35 -35.63
N GLY A 471 -16.00 -18.41 -36.01
CA GLY A 471 -16.64 -18.49 -37.33
C GLY A 471 -17.83 -17.54 -37.52
N LEU A 472 -18.29 -16.90 -36.43
CA LEU A 472 -19.43 -15.97 -36.39
C LEU A 472 -19.01 -14.50 -36.16
N GLY A 473 -17.71 -14.20 -36.15
CA GLY A 473 -17.19 -12.83 -36.02
C GLY A 473 -17.09 -12.30 -34.58
N GLU A 474 -17.18 -13.14 -33.55
CA GLU A 474 -17.01 -12.72 -32.15
C GLU A 474 -15.52 -12.68 -31.73
N SER A 475 -15.16 -11.66 -30.94
CA SER A 475 -13.78 -11.30 -30.55
C SER A 475 -13.16 -12.25 -29.51
N ALA A 476 -11.83 -12.42 -29.54
CA ALA A 476 -11.06 -13.27 -28.63
C ALA A 476 -11.20 -12.88 -27.14
N ALA A 477 -11.69 -11.68 -26.86
CA ALA A 477 -11.97 -11.16 -25.54
C ALA A 477 -13.06 -11.94 -24.77
N ALA A 478 -13.91 -12.71 -25.47
CA ALA A 478 -14.96 -13.53 -24.86
C ALA A 478 -14.42 -14.71 -24.01
N LEU A 479 -13.11 -14.98 -24.10
CA LEU A 479 -12.40 -16.04 -23.36
C LEU A 479 -11.85 -15.56 -22.00
N PHE A 480 -11.99 -14.27 -21.69
CA PHE A 480 -11.48 -13.68 -20.45
C PHE A 480 -12.61 -13.35 -19.48
N LYS A 481 -12.32 -13.57 -18.19
CA LYS A 481 -13.11 -13.11 -17.06
C LYS A 481 -12.35 -12.02 -16.32
N ILE A 482 -13.07 -11.00 -15.86
CA ILE A 482 -12.52 -9.94 -15.01
C ILE A 482 -13.08 -10.10 -13.59
N ALA A 483 -12.23 -10.39 -12.61
CA ALA A 483 -12.53 -10.44 -11.17
C ALA A 483 -11.30 -10.06 -10.32
N SER A 484 -11.40 -10.00 -8.99
CA SER A 484 -10.25 -9.78 -8.09
C SER A 484 -9.63 -11.11 -7.64
N HIS A 485 -8.40 -11.42 -8.07
CA HIS A 485 -7.71 -12.66 -7.70
C HIS A 485 -6.39 -12.38 -6.96
N PRO A 486 -6.15 -12.94 -5.76
CA PRO A 486 -4.94 -12.65 -4.97
C PRO A 486 -3.63 -13.16 -5.60
N ASP A 487 -3.68 -14.20 -6.42
CA ASP A 487 -2.49 -14.92 -6.91
C ASP A 487 -1.95 -14.48 -8.28
N VAL A 488 -2.65 -13.58 -9.00
CA VAL A 488 -2.27 -13.21 -10.37
C VAL A 488 -1.37 -11.95 -10.33
N PRO A 489 -0.23 -11.93 -11.06
CA PRO A 489 0.74 -10.83 -11.00
C PRO A 489 0.17 -9.47 -11.45
N PHE A 490 0.66 -8.40 -10.83
CA PHE A 490 0.20 -7.02 -11.02
C PHE A 490 0.75 -6.41 -12.33
N TYR A 491 -0.10 -6.32 -13.35
CA TYR A 491 0.18 -5.59 -14.59
C TYR A 491 -0.98 -4.63 -14.88
N MET A 492 -0.81 -3.33 -14.61
CA MET A 492 -1.86 -2.31 -14.79
C MET A 492 -1.91 -1.83 -16.25
N LEU A 493 -3.04 -2.04 -16.93
CA LEU A 493 -3.18 -1.76 -18.38
C LEU A 493 -3.94 -0.47 -18.72
N SER A 494 -4.95 -0.02 -17.94
CA SER A 494 -5.69 1.22 -18.25
C SER A 494 -6.29 1.94 -17.01
N LEU A 495 -6.85 3.15 -17.18
CA LEU A 495 -7.52 3.99 -16.14
C LEU A 495 -8.88 4.52 -16.63
N SER A 496 -9.74 4.95 -15.69
CA SER A 496 -11.14 5.38 -15.94
C SER A 496 -11.33 6.75 -16.57
N ASP A 497 -12.31 6.83 -17.46
CA ASP A 497 -12.76 8.09 -18.07
C ASP A 497 -13.50 8.98 -17.07
N ALA A 498 -14.18 8.41 -16.07
CA ALA A 498 -14.82 9.18 -15.00
C ALA A 498 -13.78 9.90 -14.12
N GLU A 499 -12.63 9.26 -13.85
CA GLU A 499 -11.50 9.92 -13.20
C GLU A 499 -10.78 10.91 -14.13
N ALA A 500 -10.68 10.61 -15.43
CA ALA A 500 -10.15 11.54 -16.43
C ALA A 500 -11.04 12.80 -16.59
N GLN A 501 -12.36 12.64 -16.48
CA GLN A 501 -13.35 13.72 -16.58
C GLN A 501 -13.44 14.53 -15.29
N LYS A 502 -13.38 13.90 -14.10
CA LYS A 502 -13.19 14.59 -12.81
C LYS A 502 -11.86 15.37 -12.78
N ALA A 503 -10.80 14.85 -13.42
CA ALA A 503 -9.53 15.54 -13.58
C ALA A 503 -9.58 16.67 -14.65
N SER A 504 -10.54 16.65 -15.57
CA SER A 504 -10.73 17.68 -16.59
C SER A 504 -11.16 19.02 -15.99
N HIS A 505 -12.08 19.00 -15.02
CA HIS A 505 -12.55 20.17 -14.25
C HIS A 505 -11.46 20.85 -13.39
N SER A 506 -10.25 20.27 -13.32
CA SER A 506 -9.06 20.85 -12.65
C SER A 506 -8.26 21.82 -13.56
N SER A 507 -8.75 22.17 -14.76
CA SER A 507 -8.15 23.23 -15.59
C SER A 507 -8.06 24.58 -14.85
N SER A 508 -9.01 24.89 -13.98
CA SER A 508 -9.05 26.10 -13.15
C SER A 508 -7.85 26.18 -12.19
N ILE A 509 -7.39 25.03 -11.68
CA ILE A 509 -6.32 24.94 -10.69
C ILE A 509 -4.95 25.26 -11.30
N LYS A 510 -4.75 25.00 -12.61
CA LYS A 510 -3.53 25.39 -13.34
C LYS A 510 -3.39 26.91 -13.47
N TRP A 511 -4.51 27.57 -13.74
CA TRP A 511 -4.56 29.02 -13.78
C TRP A 511 -4.33 29.60 -12.39
N LEU A 512 -4.89 29.00 -11.34
CA LEU A 512 -4.70 29.46 -9.96
C LEU A 512 -3.25 29.36 -9.49
N SER A 513 -2.50 28.30 -9.82
CA SER A 513 -1.07 28.19 -9.45
C SER A 513 -0.16 29.07 -10.30
N ALA A 514 -0.49 29.27 -11.57
CA ALA A 514 0.22 30.24 -12.42
C ALA A 514 -0.03 31.68 -11.95
N ILE A 515 -1.27 32.01 -11.57
CA ILE A 515 -1.65 33.30 -11.00
C ILE A 515 -1.00 33.49 -9.62
N SER A 516 -0.92 32.46 -8.78
CA SER A 516 -0.22 32.55 -7.49
C SER A 516 1.28 32.79 -7.65
N LEU A 517 1.93 32.10 -8.61
CA LEU A 517 3.34 32.32 -8.93
C LEU A 517 3.58 33.75 -9.48
N LEU A 518 2.72 34.23 -10.38
CA LEU A 518 2.79 35.59 -10.91
C LEU A 518 2.54 36.65 -9.83
N ALA A 519 1.56 36.44 -8.94
CA ALA A 519 1.26 37.34 -7.83
C ALA A 519 2.43 37.43 -6.84
N VAL A 520 3.06 36.29 -6.53
CA VAL A 520 4.23 36.23 -5.66
C VAL A 520 5.46 36.92 -6.27
N LEU A 521 5.66 36.80 -7.59
CA LEU A 521 6.75 37.47 -8.29
C LEU A 521 6.50 38.98 -8.52
N ALA A 522 5.23 39.39 -8.64
CA ALA A 522 4.84 40.79 -8.83
C ALA A 522 4.84 41.62 -7.53
N ALA A 523 4.63 40.99 -6.38
CA ALA A 523 4.61 41.64 -5.07
C ALA A 523 5.85 42.52 -4.75
N PRO A 524 7.11 42.06 -4.94
CA PRO A 524 8.28 42.90 -4.67
C PRO A 524 8.39 44.09 -5.64
N VAL A 525 7.97 43.93 -6.89
CA VAL A 525 7.98 45.01 -7.89
C VAL A 525 6.95 46.08 -7.52
N ALA A 526 5.73 45.67 -7.15
CA ALA A 526 4.69 46.61 -6.73
C ALA A 526 5.12 47.46 -5.52
N ARG A 527 5.88 46.88 -4.58
CA ARG A 527 6.39 47.62 -3.40
C ARG A 527 7.44 48.65 -3.73
N LEU A 528 8.36 48.32 -4.63
CA LEU A 528 9.41 49.25 -5.08
C LEU A 528 8.83 50.46 -5.82
N PHE A 529 7.70 50.29 -6.52
CA PHE A 529 7.08 51.35 -7.32
C PHE A 529 6.00 52.15 -6.60
N PHE A 530 5.18 51.54 -5.73
CA PHE A 530 3.98 52.19 -5.19
C PHE A 530 4.05 52.58 -3.71
N LEU A 531 4.96 52.01 -2.90
CA LEU A 531 4.89 52.13 -1.44
C LEU A 531 6.05 52.89 -0.79
N GLU A 532 7.04 53.40 -1.56
CA GLU A 532 8.22 54.14 -1.03
C GLU A 532 8.80 53.55 0.28
N GLU A 533 8.87 52.21 0.36
CA GLU A 533 9.34 51.51 1.57
C GLU A 533 10.86 51.34 1.61
N LEU A 534 11.41 51.24 2.83
CA LEU A 534 12.83 51.00 3.10
C LEU A 534 13.38 49.80 2.27
N PRO A 535 14.57 49.93 1.64
CA PRO A 535 15.10 48.92 0.72
C PRO A 535 15.28 47.51 1.32
N GLY A 536 15.33 47.40 2.65
CA GLY A 536 15.43 46.12 3.36
C GLY A 536 14.19 45.21 3.25
N LEU A 537 12.98 45.78 3.24
CA LEU A 537 11.72 45.01 3.15
C LEU A 537 11.47 44.45 1.74
N ALA A 538 11.84 45.22 0.71
CA ALA A 538 11.83 44.76 -0.68
C ALA A 538 12.82 43.60 -0.91
N GLY A 539 13.98 43.61 -0.22
CA GLY A 539 14.94 42.52 -0.27
C GLY A 539 14.39 41.20 0.29
N PHE A 540 13.69 41.24 1.43
CA PHE A 540 13.11 40.04 2.03
C PHE A 540 12.02 39.40 1.15
N THR A 541 11.11 40.21 0.61
CA THR A 541 10.05 39.71 -0.30
C THR A 541 10.60 39.12 -1.58
N LEU A 542 11.68 39.70 -2.13
CA LEU A 542 12.38 39.15 -3.29
C LEU A 542 13.01 37.78 -2.98
N VAL A 543 13.65 37.61 -1.83
CA VAL A 543 14.23 36.32 -1.40
C VAL A 543 13.14 35.26 -1.24
N CYS A 544 12.01 35.60 -0.62
CA CYS A 544 10.87 34.69 -0.49
C CYS A 544 10.27 34.31 -1.85
N ALA A 545 10.17 35.26 -2.79
CA ALA A 545 9.67 35.00 -4.14
C ALA A 545 10.63 34.09 -4.94
N LEU A 546 11.95 34.30 -4.83
CA LEU A 546 12.95 33.43 -5.45
C LEU A 546 12.95 32.02 -4.85
N ALA A 547 12.81 31.90 -3.53
CA ALA A 547 12.70 30.60 -2.85
C ALA A 547 11.43 29.84 -3.31
N TYR A 548 10.30 30.54 -3.44
CA TYR A 548 9.06 29.97 -3.97
C TYR A 548 9.22 29.49 -5.42
N ALA A 549 9.85 30.30 -6.28
CA ALA A 549 10.13 29.92 -7.66
C ALA A 549 11.06 28.69 -7.74
N LEU A 550 12.11 28.63 -6.90
CA LEU A 550 13.01 27.47 -6.84
C LEU A 550 12.26 26.19 -6.43
N LEU A 551 11.43 26.26 -5.38
CA LEU A 551 10.61 25.12 -4.94
C LEU A 551 9.64 24.66 -6.02
N PHE A 552 9.00 25.62 -6.73
CA PHE A 552 8.15 25.34 -7.88
C PHE A 552 8.90 24.54 -8.96
N PHE A 553 10.10 24.99 -9.36
CA PHE A 553 10.90 24.33 -10.39
C PHE A 553 11.43 22.96 -9.95
N LEU A 554 11.89 22.82 -8.69
CA LEU A 554 12.35 21.53 -8.15
C LEU A 554 11.22 20.49 -8.14
N PHE A 555 10.03 20.90 -7.69
CA PHE A 555 8.88 20.01 -7.68
C PHE A 555 8.41 19.67 -9.09
N TRP A 556 8.36 20.66 -9.99
CA TRP A 556 8.08 20.45 -11.40
C TRP A 556 9.03 19.42 -12.02
N PHE A 557 10.34 19.58 -11.79
CA PHE A 557 11.38 18.67 -12.28
C PHE A 557 11.17 17.25 -11.73
N TRP A 558 10.98 17.12 -10.42
CA TRP A 558 10.71 15.83 -9.77
C TRP A 558 9.49 15.12 -10.39
N MET A 559 8.41 15.85 -10.64
CA MET A 559 7.21 15.29 -11.26
C MET A 559 7.45 14.88 -12.72
N ALA A 560 8.04 15.75 -13.54
CA ALA A 560 8.30 15.47 -14.94
C ALA A 560 9.25 14.27 -15.10
N PHE A 561 10.29 14.21 -14.28
CA PHE A 561 11.25 13.11 -14.24
C PHE A 561 10.59 11.78 -13.86
N ASN A 562 9.80 11.75 -12.78
CA ASN A 562 9.11 10.54 -12.35
C ASN A 562 8.03 10.10 -13.34
N GLY A 563 7.35 11.04 -14.00
CA GLY A 563 6.41 10.75 -15.08
C GLY A 563 7.09 10.02 -16.24
N LEU A 564 8.23 10.53 -16.71
CA LEU A 564 9.00 9.88 -17.77
C LEU A 564 9.56 8.51 -17.36
N ILE A 565 9.98 8.34 -16.10
CA ILE A 565 10.37 7.02 -15.56
C ILE A 565 9.20 6.04 -15.65
N TYR A 566 8.00 6.48 -15.25
CA TYR A 566 6.80 5.64 -15.31
C TYR A 566 6.49 5.20 -16.74
N LEU A 567 6.47 6.11 -17.71
CA LEU A 567 6.25 5.75 -19.12
C LEU A 567 7.33 4.81 -19.65
N ARG A 568 8.61 5.06 -19.33
CA ARG A 568 9.72 4.19 -19.76
C ARG A 568 9.57 2.79 -19.17
N ASN A 569 9.24 2.68 -17.88
CA ASN A 569 9.01 1.39 -17.23
C ASN A 569 7.81 0.67 -17.85
N ARG A 570 6.76 1.39 -18.25
CA ARG A 570 5.62 0.83 -18.95
C ARG A 570 5.99 0.25 -20.31
N VAL A 571 6.73 0.98 -21.14
CA VAL A 571 7.24 0.47 -22.43
C VAL A 571 8.01 -0.84 -22.22
N ARG A 572 8.87 -0.89 -21.19
CA ARG A 572 9.60 -2.12 -20.81
C ARG A 572 8.70 -3.25 -20.32
N GLN A 573 7.64 -2.94 -19.56
CA GLN A 573 6.68 -3.94 -19.10
C GLN A 573 5.89 -4.55 -20.25
N VAL A 574 5.42 -3.74 -21.20
CA VAL A 574 4.72 -4.23 -22.39
C VAL A 574 5.66 -5.06 -23.27
N TRP A 575 6.92 -4.67 -23.39
CA TRP A 575 7.93 -5.47 -24.10
C TRP A 575 8.07 -6.89 -23.50
N LYS A 576 8.06 -7.01 -22.17
CA LYS A 576 8.09 -8.33 -21.51
C LYS A 576 6.89 -9.22 -21.86
N LEU A 577 5.73 -8.64 -22.20
CA LEU A 577 4.59 -9.42 -22.68
C LEU A 577 4.88 -10.03 -24.06
N ILE A 578 5.52 -9.26 -24.95
CA ILE A 578 5.97 -9.77 -26.25
C ILE A 578 6.97 -10.90 -26.05
N ASP A 579 7.98 -10.72 -25.19
CA ASP A 579 8.98 -11.76 -24.89
C ASP A 579 8.32 -13.05 -24.36
N MET A 580 7.31 -12.93 -23.49
CA MET A 580 6.57 -14.08 -22.96
C MET A 580 5.81 -14.82 -24.05
N GLN A 581 5.14 -14.11 -24.96
CA GLN A 581 4.42 -14.76 -26.07
C GLN A 581 5.37 -15.35 -27.11
N LEU A 582 6.52 -14.72 -27.37
CA LEU A 582 7.57 -15.28 -28.23
C LEU A 582 8.15 -16.56 -27.64
N LYS A 583 8.36 -16.60 -26.32
CA LYS A 583 8.77 -17.83 -25.63
C LYS A 583 7.70 -18.91 -25.73
N ARG A 584 6.43 -18.58 -25.48
CA ARG A 584 5.31 -19.51 -25.64
C ARG A 584 5.23 -20.06 -27.07
N ARG A 585 5.44 -19.20 -28.08
CA ARG A 585 5.49 -19.60 -29.49
C ARG A 585 6.62 -20.61 -29.71
N HIS A 586 7.82 -20.33 -29.22
CA HIS A 586 8.96 -21.25 -29.32
C HIS A 586 8.63 -22.61 -28.69
N ASP A 587 8.12 -22.61 -27.45
CA ASP A 587 7.77 -23.83 -26.72
C ASP A 587 6.65 -24.64 -27.43
N LEU A 588 5.65 -23.97 -28.02
CA LEU A 588 4.58 -24.63 -28.78
C LEU A 588 5.05 -25.18 -30.13
N VAL A 589 5.96 -24.47 -30.81
CA VAL A 589 6.56 -24.94 -32.07
C VAL A 589 7.44 -26.16 -31.81
N ASP A 590 8.22 -26.16 -30.72
CA ASP A 590 9.00 -27.33 -30.31
C ASP A 590 8.09 -28.52 -30.00
N ALA A 591 7.02 -28.31 -29.25
CA ALA A 591 6.04 -29.36 -28.95
C ALA A 591 5.37 -29.91 -30.23
N LEU A 592 5.04 -29.05 -31.19
CA LEU A 592 4.50 -29.45 -32.49
C LEU A 592 5.53 -30.24 -33.31
N ALA A 593 6.79 -29.80 -33.33
CA ALA A 593 7.88 -30.51 -34.01
C ALA A 593 8.13 -31.89 -33.38
N ASP A 594 8.05 -32.01 -32.06
CA ASP A 594 8.16 -33.28 -31.34
C ASP A 594 6.98 -34.20 -31.62
N ALA A 595 5.75 -33.68 -31.64
CA ALA A 595 4.57 -34.45 -32.02
C ALA A 595 4.66 -34.97 -33.46
N ALA A 596 5.10 -34.13 -34.40
CA ALA A 596 5.31 -34.51 -35.79
C ALA A 596 6.44 -35.55 -35.94
N ARG A 597 7.57 -35.38 -35.24
CA ARG A 597 8.67 -36.35 -35.22
C ARG A 597 8.23 -37.68 -34.61
N GLY A 598 7.45 -37.66 -33.53
CA GLY A 598 6.86 -38.84 -32.91
C GLY A 598 5.91 -39.59 -33.85
N ALA A 599 5.05 -38.85 -34.58
CA ALA A 599 4.17 -39.43 -35.59
C ALA A 599 4.94 -40.08 -36.73
N LEU A 600 5.99 -39.43 -37.25
CA LEU A 600 6.87 -39.98 -38.29
C LEU A 600 7.64 -41.22 -37.82
N ALA A 601 8.16 -41.20 -36.59
CA ALA A 601 8.86 -42.35 -36.01
C ALA A 601 7.92 -43.55 -35.82
N TYR A 602 6.69 -43.31 -35.39
CA TYR A 602 5.66 -44.33 -35.29
C TYR A 602 5.27 -44.89 -36.66
N GLU A 603 5.05 -44.03 -37.68
CA GLU A 603 4.76 -44.49 -39.04
C GLU A 603 5.89 -45.35 -39.60
N LYS A 604 7.15 -44.96 -39.36
CA LYS A 604 8.32 -45.77 -39.70
C LYS A 604 8.28 -47.15 -39.03
N GLN A 605 7.99 -47.22 -37.73
CA GLN A 605 7.85 -48.49 -37.01
C GLN A 605 6.72 -49.36 -37.57
N VAL A 606 5.57 -48.75 -37.92
CA VAL A 606 4.46 -49.47 -38.56
C VAL A 606 4.88 -50.00 -39.94
N GLN A 607 5.60 -49.22 -40.75
CA GLN A 607 6.11 -49.67 -42.04
C GLN A 607 7.13 -50.80 -41.91
N GLU A 608 8.04 -50.74 -40.94
CA GLU A 608 8.99 -51.81 -40.63
C GLU A 608 8.28 -53.09 -40.15
N LEU A 609 7.28 -52.95 -39.28
CA LEU A 609 6.46 -54.07 -38.80
C LEU A 609 5.66 -54.70 -39.96
N VAL A 610 5.02 -53.89 -40.81
CA VAL A 610 4.33 -54.37 -42.00
C VAL A 610 5.31 -55.07 -42.97
N GLY A 611 6.51 -54.52 -43.16
CA GLY A 611 7.56 -55.11 -43.98
C GLY A 611 8.00 -56.48 -43.46
N SER A 612 8.29 -56.60 -42.16
CA SER A 612 8.63 -57.87 -41.53
C SER A 612 7.50 -58.89 -41.63
N LEU A 613 6.24 -58.49 -41.40
CA LEU A 613 5.07 -59.36 -41.53
C LEU A 613 4.82 -59.81 -42.97
N ARG A 614 5.09 -58.97 -43.98
CA ARG A 614 5.07 -59.37 -45.40
C ARG A 614 6.15 -60.42 -45.71
N GLY A 615 7.33 -60.30 -45.11
CA GLY A 615 8.38 -61.33 -45.16
C GLY A 615 7.94 -62.68 -44.59
N TYR A 616 7.25 -62.66 -43.44
CA TYR A 616 6.68 -63.88 -42.83
C TYR A 616 5.54 -64.52 -43.65
N LYS A 617 4.73 -63.72 -44.34
CA LYS A 617 3.64 -64.23 -45.21
C LYS A 617 4.18 -64.93 -46.47
N ALA A 618 5.34 -64.51 -46.97
CA ALA A 618 6.04 -65.19 -48.07
C ALA A 618 6.54 -66.60 -47.69
N LEU A 619 6.60 -66.93 -46.39
CA LEU A 619 6.99 -68.23 -45.83
C LEU A 619 5.79 -69.16 -45.49
N GLY A 620 4.56 -68.83 -45.91
CA GLY A 620 3.42 -69.77 -45.89
C GLY A 620 2.53 -69.80 -44.65
N ALA A 621 2.64 -68.85 -43.72
CA ALA A 621 1.76 -68.77 -42.54
C ALA A 621 0.43 -68.01 -42.80
N THR A 622 -0.68 -68.53 -42.27
CA THR A 622 -2.06 -68.05 -42.46
C THR A 622 -2.30 -66.63 -41.92
N GLY A 623 -2.55 -65.68 -42.81
CA GLY A 623 -2.62 -64.23 -42.57
C GLY A 623 -3.89 -63.68 -41.90
N GLY A 624 -4.50 -64.41 -40.96
CA GLY A 624 -5.70 -63.96 -40.25
C GLY A 624 -5.44 -63.07 -39.02
N LYS A 625 -4.36 -63.35 -38.27
CA LYS A 625 -3.99 -62.56 -37.07
C LYS A 625 -3.23 -61.27 -37.38
N THR A 626 -2.65 -61.16 -38.57
CA THR A 626 -1.80 -60.02 -38.97
C THR A 626 -2.58 -58.73 -39.24
N ALA A 627 -3.84 -58.83 -39.68
CA ALA A 627 -4.69 -57.66 -39.91
C ALA A 627 -5.32 -57.13 -38.61
N ALA A 628 -5.55 -58.00 -37.62
CA ALA A 628 -6.09 -57.63 -36.32
C ALA A 628 -5.07 -56.86 -35.46
N VAL A 629 -3.81 -57.32 -35.41
CA VAL A 629 -2.73 -56.65 -34.67
C VAL A 629 -2.40 -55.27 -35.24
N LEU A 630 -2.48 -55.09 -36.57
CA LEU A 630 -2.31 -53.77 -37.17
C LEU A 630 -3.47 -52.84 -36.82
N ARG A 631 -4.72 -53.35 -36.82
CA ARG A 631 -5.93 -52.59 -36.53
C ARG A 631 -6.03 -52.18 -35.05
N GLU A 632 -5.51 -53.01 -34.14
CA GLU A 632 -5.45 -52.70 -32.70
C GLU A 632 -4.40 -51.65 -32.35
N ASN A 633 -3.35 -51.50 -33.18
CA ASN A 633 -2.27 -50.57 -32.91
C ASN A 633 -2.44 -49.19 -33.56
N TYR A 634 -3.37 -48.98 -34.50
CA TYR A 634 -3.66 -47.64 -35.01
C TYR A 634 -4.26 -46.80 -33.86
N PRO A 635 -3.59 -45.75 -33.38
CA PRO A 635 -4.19 -44.89 -32.38
C PRO A 635 -5.36 -44.18 -33.03
N ASP A 636 -6.59 -44.54 -32.63
CA ASP A 636 -7.80 -43.83 -33.03
C ASP A 636 -7.64 -42.34 -32.70
N LEU A 637 -7.61 -41.49 -33.74
CA LEU A 637 -7.90 -40.04 -33.76
C LEU A 637 -7.07 -39.11 -32.83
N GLY A 638 -6.30 -39.63 -31.86
CA GLY A 638 -5.66 -38.85 -30.80
C GLY A 638 -4.50 -37.99 -31.30
N GLY A 639 -3.66 -38.52 -32.19
CA GLY A 639 -2.52 -37.76 -32.73
C GLY A 639 -2.94 -36.57 -33.62
N GLN A 640 -3.96 -36.76 -34.46
CA GLN A 640 -4.49 -35.69 -35.32
C GLN A 640 -5.19 -34.60 -34.51
N ALA A 641 -5.94 -34.97 -33.46
CA ALA A 641 -6.57 -34.01 -32.56
C ALA A 641 -5.53 -33.19 -31.77
N VAL A 642 -4.44 -33.82 -31.31
CA VAL A 642 -3.35 -33.13 -30.60
C VAL A 642 -2.61 -32.17 -31.52
N VAL A 643 -2.32 -32.56 -32.77
CA VAL A 643 -1.68 -31.68 -33.77
C VAL A 643 -2.59 -30.51 -34.14
N ALA A 644 -3.88 -30.76 -34.35
CA ALA A 644 -4.86 -29.70 -34.61
C ALA A 644 -4.96 -28.71 -33.43
N ASP A 645 -4.98 -29.21 -32.19
CA ASP A 645 -5.00 -28.36 -30.99
C ASP A 645 -3.71 -27.53 -30.84
N LEU A 646 -2.54 -28.10 -31.15
CA LEU A 646 -1.27 -27.37 -31.18
C LEU A 646 -1.27 -26.27 -32.25
N MET A 647 -1.78 -26.54 -33.46
CA MET A 647 -1.90 -25.55 -34.52
C MET A 647 -2.85 -24.40 -34.14
N ASP A 648 -3.97 -24.71 -33.49
CA ASP A 648 -4.90 -23.72 -32.95
C ASP A 648 -4.21 -22.83 -31.90
N LYS A 649 -3.46 -23.44 -30.97
CA LYS A 649 -2.69 -22.72 -29.93
C LYS A 649 -1.59 -21.84 -30.51
N ILE A 650 -0.94 -22.27 -31.60
CA ILE A 650 0.06 -21.46 -32.31
C ILE A 650 -0.63 -20.25 -32.95
N THR A 651 -1.74 -20.46 -33.67
CA THR A 651 -2.51 -19.37 -34.30
C THR A 651 -2.96 -18.35 -33.26
N GLU A 652 -3.49 -18.81 -32.12
CA GLU A 652 -3.85 -17.95 -31.00
C GLU A 652 -2.64 -17.18 -30.43
N THR A 653 -1.48 -17.83 -30.37
CA THR A 653 -0.25 -17.18 -29.89
C THR A 653 0.22 -16.10 -30.87
N GLU A 654 0.11 -16.31 -32.19
CA GLU A 654 0.41 -15.30 -33.20
C GLU A 654 -0.51 -14.08 -33.09
N ASP A 655 -1.82 -14.30 -32.93
CA ASP A 655 -2.79 -13.21 -32.70
C ASP A 655 -2.43 -12.40 -31.44
N ARG A 656 -2.04 -13.08 -30.36
CA ARG A 656 -1.59 -12.45 -29.11
C ARG A 656 -0.28 -11.67 -29.29
N VAL A 657 0.66 -12.18 -30.08
CA VAL A 657 1.91 -11.46 -30.42
C VAL A 657 1.58 -10.19 -31.20
N ALA A 658 0.65 -10.25 -32.16
CA ALA A 658 0.20 -9.09 -32.92
C ALA A 658 -0.45 -8.03 -32.02
N GLY A 659 -1.35 -8.44 -31.11
CA GLY A 659 -1.96 -7.55 -30.13
C GLY A 659 -0.94 -6.90 -29.19
N ALA A 660 0.00 -7.68 -28.65
CA ALA A 660 1.06 -7.17 -27.77
C ALA A 660 1.98 -6.15 -28.47
N ARG A 661 2.29 -6.37 -29.76
CA ARG A 661 3.06 -5.44 -30.59
C ARG A 661 2.33 -4.11 -30.79
N LYS A 662 1.02 -4.14 -31.05
CA LYS A 662 0.18 -2.94 -31.17
C LYS A 662 0.19 -2.12 -29.88
N ILE A 663 -0.02 -2.77 -28.73
CA ILE A 663 0.04 -2.10 -27.41
C ILE A 663 1.43 -1.49 -27.16
N TRP A 664 2.50 -2.20 -27.53
CA TRP A 664 3.86 -1.66 -27.40
C TRP A 664 4.08 -0.44 -28.29
N LEU A 665 3.60 -0.48 -29.53
CA LEU A 665 3.69 0.64 -30.47
C LEU A 665 2.98 1.89 -29.93
N ASP A 666 1.78 1.70 -29.38
CA ASP A 666 1.01 2.80 -28.77
C ASP A 666 1.75 3.37 -27.54
N ALA A 667 2.29 2.51 -26.68
CA ALA A 667 3.05 2.92 -25.51
C ALA A 667 4.36 3.66 -25.88
N ALA A 668 5.10 3.15 -26.86
CA ALA A 668 6.33 3.77 -27.36
C ALA A 668 6.05 5.12 -28.05
N THR A 669 4.97 5.20 -28.84
CA THR A 669 4.53 6.44 -29.49
C THR A 669 4.12 7.48 -28.45
N ALA A 670 3.39 7.09 -27.41
CA ALA A 670 3.02 7.97 -26.31
C ALA A 670 4.25 8.51 -25.56
N TYR A 671 5.24 7.65 -25.28
CA TYR A 671 6.51 8.03 -24.67
C TYR A 671 7.32 9.00 -25.54
N ASN A 672 7.45 8.73 -26.85
CA ASN A 672 8.17 9.61 -27.77
C ASN A 672 7.47 10.96 -27.94
N THR A 673 6.14 10.97 -28.09
CA THR A 673 5.33 12.19 -28.17
C THR A 673 5.50 13.05 -26.90
N ARG A 674 5.64 12.42 -25.72
CA ARG A 674 5.93 13.12 -24.46
C ARG A 674 7.30 13.78 -24.48
N LEU A 675 8.33 13.10 -24.97
CA LEU A 675 9.68 13.66 -25.08
C LEU A 675 9.78 14.83 -26.07
N GLU A 676 8.86 14.91 -27.04
CA GLU A 676 8.82 16.01 -28.00
C GLU A 676 8.11 17.27 -27.47
N ARG A 677 7.18 17.11 -26.51
CA ARG A 677 6.39 18.21 -25.96
C ARG A 677 7.17 18.99 -24.89
N LEU A 678 7.01 20.31 -24.88
CA LEU A 678 7.44 21.13 -23.74
C LEU A 678 6.50 20.89 -22.56
N PRO A 679 7.02 20.76 -21.32
CA PRO A 679 8.40 21.04 -20.93
C PRO A 679 9.33 19.80 -20.86
N ASP A 680 8.82 18.59 -21.14
CA ASP A 680 9.56 17.32 -21.01
C ASP A 680 10.72 17.19 -22.01
N ARG A 681 10.62 17.87 -23.15
CA ARG A 681 11.72 18.05 -24.13
C ARG A 681 13.01 18.60 -23.50
N LEU A 682 12.92 19.38 -22.42
CA LEU A 682 14.09 19.88 -21.70
C LEU A 682 14.86 18.75 -21.01
N LEU A 683 14.15 17.78 -20.41
CA LEU A 683 14.77 16.61 -19.78
C LEU A 683 15.46 15.70 -20.80
N MET A 684 14.91 15.61 -22.01
CA MET A 684 15.54 14.91 -23.12
C MET A 684 16.83 15.61 -23.57
N ARG A 685 16.80 16.94 -23.74
CA ARG A 685 18.00 17.73 -24.11
C ARG A 685 19.11 17.66 -23.06
N LEU A 686 18.77 17.46 -21.79
CA LEU A 686 19.73 17.20 -20.71
C LEU A 686 20.37 15.80 -20.77
N GLY A 687 19.98 14.95 -21.73
CA GLY A 687 20.54 13.62 -21.94
C GLY A 687 20.04 12.55 -20.97
N LEU A 688 19.02 12.86 -20.16
CA LEU A 688 18.51 11.95 -19.12
C LEU A 688 17.60 10.84 -19.70
N PHE A 689 16.98 11.09 -20.85
CA PHE A 689 16.06 10.16 -21.51
C PHE A 689 16.34 10.11 -23.02
N LYS A 690 16.23 8.93 -23.60
CA LYS A 690 16.38 8.68 -25.04
C LYS A 690 15.02 8.34 -25.64
N VAL A 691 14.84 8.74 -26.90
CA VAL A 691 13.70 8.37 -27.75
C VAL A 691 13.80 6.88 -28.04
N GLU A 692 12.69 6.17 -27.96
CA GLU A 692 12.64 4.75 -28.28
C GLU A 692 12.54 4.57 -29.81
N ASN A 693 13.38 3.70 -30.39
CA ASN A 693 13.34 3.43 -31.82
C ASN A 693 12.14 2.53 -32.17
N ILE A 694 11.10 3.15 -32.73
CA ILE A 694 9.90 2.44 -33.16
C ILE A 694 10.13 1.64 -34.47
N ALA A 695 11.15 2.03 -35.25
CA ALA A 695 11.45 1.44 -36.56
C ALA A 695 11.88 -0.04 -36.50
N ASP A 696 12.52 -0.47 -35.41
CA ASP A 696 12.98 -1.86 -35.27
C ASP A 696 11.80 -2.83 -35.07
N ALA A 697 10.69 -2.36 -34.51
CA ALA A 697 9.50 -3.17 -34.27
C ALA A 697 8.65 -3.40 -35.52
N THR A 698 8.60 -2.43 -36.44
CA THR A 698 7.89 -2.59 -37.72
C THR A 698 8.65 -3.46 -38.71
N LEU A 699 9.99 -3.53 -38.63
CA LEU A 699 10.84 -4.30 -39.56
C LEU A 699 10.93 -5.80 -39.22
N SER A 700 10.68 -6.21 -37.97
CA SER A 700 10.70 -7.63 -37.57
C SER A 700 9.47 -8.44 -38.02
N GLY A 701 8.48 -7.78 -38.64
CA GLY A 701 7.33 -8.44 -39.27
C GLY A 701 7.57 -8.88 -40.72
N GLY A 702 8.72 -8.54 -41.34
CA GLY A 702 8.91 -8.74 -42.78
C GLY A 702 10.23 -9.36 -43.23
N ARG A 703 11.29 -9.37 -42.41
CA ARG A 703 12.58 -9.97 -42.80
C ARG A 703 13.35 -10.46 -41.58
N SER A 704 13.17 -11.72 -41.20
CA SER A 704 14.30 -12.54 -40.77
C SER A 704 14.56 -13.55 -41.87
N THR A 705 15.44 -13.17 -42.78
CA THR A 705 16.19 -14.09 -43.64
C THR A 705 17.09 -14.97 -42.77
N ILE A 706 17.11 -16.25 -43.14
CA ILE A 706 17.91 -17.40 -42.65
C ILE A 706 17.25 -18.17 -41.52
#